data_AF-A0A517NAN1-F1
#
_entry.id   AF-A0A517NAN1-F1
#
_cell.length_a   1.000
_cell.length_b   1.000
_cell.length_c   1.000
_cell.angle_alpha   90.00
_cell.angle_beta   90.00
_cell.angle_gamma   90.00
#
_symmetry.space_group_name_H-M   'P 1'
#
loop_
_entity.id
_entity.type
_entity.pdbx_description
1 polymer ?
#
loop_
_entity_poly.entity_id
_entity_poly.type
_entity_poly.pdbx_seq_one_letter_code
_entity_poly.pdbx_strand_id
1 'polypeptide(L)'
;MSNASDPSDKPVSFDVTDLVEGTRPDDEGLFARDVDGQLIRVERATASELDEDVALTIDGRAITVKKAVPTRDAQGNIIRDDNGAPKPRFTTIYDAASEAFVRKPGDPHPIPALCHKEHLPPVGVCRVCVVEATEMTRRGPRKKLVPSCVQRVNAGMIVNTINSEADPDAAERVKASCQTVVELLVADHLPDSQQHTTGNELAAIAQRMGVTQSRFAGRSIQRGQDNSSKMIMVDHDQCIMCGRCQRGCNWVKGNNVIGRAEKGYESRIAFDLDSPMGHSHCVSCGECAVSCPTGAMQFQPSFIETQIKRVQDDMVAEKKDGEIVTADELVKIDLFSGIPYKFLQFNGAAVVRRMMAPGDVLCREGEYGSTAFIILDGEFEIFLNTTRGAVRNEKASGLAGLLGGLKTVVEKVGGRARLADVGAAQLLDNQRILRNKEDVVLGEMTCMNRYPRSATVVATQPAEVLEIKRNVLYMLQRNAVSREILDRVYRERSLRGQLASLPIFDSLDEANRNLAADYLSNKADLVSVDPGQTIFKQGDLADDYYINKLGFVKVTQAYGRDERVLNYLGPGNGFGEIGLLSSLGNTLKESLGGEIRPGVRTATCSALDHVELIRIRGDDFRALLQQFPELKQNLAAKAKEILQRDQEARSRLQAVEADEFLDQGLYLAQSLLVLDLERCTRCDECTKACADTHDGVTRLVRDGLRFDKFLVASSCRSCMDPYCLVGCPVDAIHRGGDSLEIEIEDYCIGCGLCAENCPYGNINMHGFDKQEVDAKGKLRSVYQEVDGKKLPVVQQRATTCDLCRSVDGKPSCVYACPHEAAFRMTGKQLMDMVSR
;
A
#
# COMPACT_ATOMS: atom_id res chain seq x y z
N MET A 1 50.58 29.47 52.07
CA MET A 1 50.74 30.09 50.74
C MET A 1 50.61 28.95 49.73
N SER A 2 49.42 28.52 49.31
CA SER A 2 48.27 29.17 48.64
C SER A 2 48.28 28.93 47.13
N ASN A 3 47.10 28.47 46.68
CA ASN A 3 46.54 28.42 45.32
C ASN A 3 46.85 27.19 44.48
N ALA A 4 45.91 26.57 43.78
CA ALA A 4 44.45 26.57 43.79
C ALA A 4 44.06 25.44 42.81
N SER A 5 43.14 24.57 43.20
CA SER A 5 42.60 23.50 42.35
C SER A 5 41.49 24.08 41.44
N ASP A 6 41.70 24.05 40.13
CA ASP A 6 40.67 24.30 39.12
C ASP A 6 39.78 23.04 38.97
N PRO A 7 38.45 23.13 39.12
CA PRO A 7 37.56 21.97 39.10
C PRO A 7 37.01 21.60 37.70
N SER A 8 37.66 22.00 36.60
CA SER A 8 37.11 21.83 35.24
C SER A 8 37.55 20.58 34.45
N ASP A 9 38.49 19.76 34.92
CA ASP A 9 39.00 18.58 34.19
C ASP A 9 38.42 17.24 34.69
N LYS A 10 37.09 17.08 34.60
CA LYS A 10 36.50 15.73 34.60
C LYS A 10 36.19 15.32 33.15
N PRO A 11 36.64 14.15 32.68
CA PRO A 11 36.21 13.65 31.38
C PRO A 11 34.70 13.44 31.45
N VAL A 12 33.96 14.23 30.69
CA VAL A 12 32.54 13.97 30.44
C VAL A 12 32.49 12.68 29.64
N SER A 13 32.13 11.57 30.30
CA SER A 13 31.78 10.34 29.62
C SER A 13 30.54 10.63 28.78
N PHE A 14 30.72 10.76 27.47
CA PHE A 14 29.61 10.69 26.52
C PHE A 14 29.14 9.24 26.49
N ASP A 15 28.05 8.97 27.19
CA ASP A 15 27.36 7.69 27.10
C ASP A 15 26.58 7.65 25.79
N VAL A 16 27.03 6.82 24.85
CA VAL A 16 26.50 6.75 23.48
C VAL A 16 25.12 6.06 23.46
N THR A 17 24.66 5.50 24.58
CA THR A 17 23.35 4.87 24.70
C THR A 17 22.19 5.87 24.72
N ASP A 18 22.41 7.14 25.09
CA ASP A 18 21.37 8.18 25.04
C ASP A 18 21.05 8.66 23.62
N LEU A 19 21.82 8.23 22.61
CA LEU A 19 21.56 8.53 21.19
C LEU A 19 20.69 7.46 20.51
N VAL A 20 20.39 6.35 21.17
CA VAL A 20 19.66 5.21 20.59
C VAL A 20 18.15 5.34 20.78
N GLU A 21 17.68 6.19 21.70
CA GLU A 21 16.26 6.48 21.90
C GLU A 21 15.87 7.89 21.41
N GLY A 22 15.84 8.04 20.09
CA GLY A 22 14.76 8.82 19.45
C GLY A 22 14.87 10.35 19.37
N THR A 23 16.03 10.92 19.04
CA THR A 23 16.05 12.20 18.30
C THR A 23 15.70 11.92 16.84
N ARG A 24 14.40 12.01 16.50
CA ARG A 24 13.95 11.99 15.11
C ARG A 24 14.21 13.37 14.48
N PRO A 25 14.50 13.48 13.18
CA PRO A 25 14.69 14.75 12.45
C PRO A 25 13.53 15.76 12.57
N ASP A 26 12.39 15.32 13.13
CA ASP A 26 11.24 16.12 13.58
C ASP A 26 11.64 17.28 14.54
N ASP A 27 12.84 17.28 15.10
CA ASP A 27 13.27 18.17 16.18
C ASP A 27 13.81 19.55 15.72
N GLU A 28 14.05 19.79 14.42
CA GLU A 28 14.60 21.08 13.93
C GLU A 28 13.62 22.28 14.03
N GLY A 29 12.35 22.05 14.40
CA GLY A 29 11.32 23.09 14.54
C GLY A 29 10.79 23.35 15.96
N LEU A 30 11.39 22.74 16.98
CA LEU A 30 10.77 22.58 18.31
C LEU A 30 10.80 23.80 19.24
N PHE A 31 11.24 24.98 18.80
CA PHE A 31 11.32 26.14 19.68
C PHE A 31 10.51 27.33 19.16
N ALA A 32 9.53 27.76 19.95
CA ALA A 32 8.86 29.05 19.78
C ALA A 32 9.45 30.06 20.78
N ARG A 33 9.34 31.36 20.51
CA ARG A 33 9.62 32.37 21.54
C ARG A 33 8.34 32.68 22.30
N ASP A 34 8.40 32.60 23.62
CA ASP A 34 7.31 33.05 24.48
C ASP A 34 7.19 34.59 24.46
N VAL A 35 6.27 35.12 25.26
CA VAL A 35 5.99 36.56 25.35
C VAL A 35 7.18 37.37 25.89
N ASP A 36 8.13 36.72 26.56
CA ASP A 36 9.35 37.32 27.11
C ASP A 36 10.58 37.03 26.23
N GLY A 37 10.37 36.41 25.07
CA GLY A 37 11.41 36.10 24.09
C GLY A 37 12.23 34.86 24.38
N GLN A 38 11.85 34.04 25.37
CA GLN A 38 12.53 32.79 25.72
C GLN A 38 12.13 31.66 24.77
N LEU A 39 13.10 30.80 24.40
CA LEU A 39 12.84 29.62 23.58
C LEU A 39 12.09 28.58 24.41
N ILE A 40 10.79 28.43 24.14
CA ILE A 40 9.94 27.39 24.73
C ILE A 40 9.79 26.21 23.79
N ARG A 41 9.84 25.00 24.35
CA ARG A 41 9.65 23.76 23.59
C ARG A 41 8.19 23.66 23.13
N VAL A 42 8.00 23.43 21.84
CA VAL A 42 6.68 23.18 21.25
C VAL A 42 6.15 21.87 21.83
N GLU A 43 5.13 21.94 22.67
CA GLU A 43 4.48 20.75 23.25
C GLU A 43 3.98 19.84 22.13
N ARG A 44 4.17 18.52 22.30
CA ARG A 44 3.60 17.49 21.42
C ARG A 44 2.15 17.26 21.83
N ALA A 45 1.32 16.88 20.86
CA ALA A 45 -0.04 16.47 21.17
C ALA A 45 0.00 15.19 22.02
N THR A 46 -0.97 15.06 22.91
CA THR A 46 -1.13 13.91 23.79
C THR A 46 -2.26 13.01 23.31
N ALA A 47 -2.27 11.75 23.75
CA ALA A 47 -3.33 10.82 23.37
C ALA A 47 -4.71 11.26 23.87
N SER A 48 -4.79 11.91 25.04
CA SER A 48 -6.05 12.45 25.58
C SER A 48 -6.66 13.55 24.72
N GLU A 49 -5.83 14.30 23.98
CA GLU A 49 -6.30 15.39 23.12
C GLU A 49 -6.95 14.89 21.81
N LEU A 50 -6.86 13.58 21.51
CA LEU A 50 -7.62 12.98 20.40
C LEU A 50 -9.13 12.99 20.68
N ASP A 51 -9.52 12.98 21.95
CA ASP A 51 -10.92 12.98 22.37
C ASP A 51 -11.48 14.39 22.60
N GLU A 52 -10.60 15.39 22.74
CA GLU A 52 -10.97 16.79 22.96
C GLU A 52 -11.49 17.47 21.69
N ASP A 53 -12.56 18.26 21.82
CA ASP A 53 -13.13 19.06 20.75
C ASP A 53 -12.75 20.54 20.90
N VAL A 54 -12.59 21.22 19.76
CA VAL A 54 -12.34 22.66 19.69
C VAL A 54 -13.36 23.30 18.75
N ALA A 55 -14.11 24.27 19.27
CA ALA A 55 -15.01 25.10 18.49
C ALA A 55 -14.30 26.36 17.97
N LEU A 56 -14.46 26.66 16.68
CA LEU A 56 -13.91 27.83 16.02
C LEU A 56 -14.83 28.29 14.88
N THR A 57 -14.57 29.47 14.33
CA THR A 57 -15.32 30.01 13.18
C THR A 57 -14.36 30.20 12.01
N ILE A 58 -14.69 29.65 10.84
CA ILE A 58 -13.92 29.88 9.60
C ILE A 58 -14.87 30.46 8.56
N ASP A 59 -14.50 31.61 7.96
CA ASP A 59 -15.29 32.33 6.95
C ASP A 59 -16.77 32.53 7.37
N GLY A 60 -16.98 32.85 8.65
CA GLY A 60 -18.31 33.05 9.26
C GLY A 60 -19.05 31.77 9.63
N ARG A 61 -18.56 30.58 9.27
CA ARG A 61 -19.16 29.30 9.63
C ARG A 61 -18.59 28.76 10.94
N ALA A 62 -19.45 28.54 11.92
CA ALA A 62 -19.08 27.85 13.15
C ALA A 62 -18.82 26.36 12.87
N ILE A 63 -17.67 25.86 13.33
CA ILE A 63 -17.25 24.47 13.17
C ILE A 63 -16.70 23.94 14.50
N THR A 64 -16.82 22.63 14.70
CA THR A 64 -16.23 21.92 15.84
C THR A 64 -15.39 20.80 15.28
N VAL A 65 -14.11 20.79 15.62
CA VAL A 65 -13.13 19.80 15.13
C VAL A 65 -12.40 19.18 16.32
N LYS A 66 -11.77 18.01 16.13
CA LYS A 66 -10.89 17.44 17.16
C LYS A 66 -9.69 18.35 17.41
N LYS A 67 -9.25 18.47 18.66
CA LYS A 67 -8.06 19.23 19.05
C LYS A 67 -6.78 18.60 18.50
N ALA A 68 -6.72 17.27 18.55
CA ALA A 68 -5.70 16.47 17.90
C ALA A 68 -6.32 15.41 17.01
N VAL A 69 -5.61 15.04 15.94
CA VAL A 69 -5.96 13.95 15.05
C VAL A 69 -4.83 12.92 15.01
N PRO A 70 -5.13 11.65 14.70
CA PRO A 70 -4.08 10.66 14.46
C PRO A 70 -3.19 11.10 13.29
N THR A 71 -1.88 10.92 13.43
CA THR A 71 -0.96 11.09 12.31
C THR A 71 -1.23 10.00 11.28
N ARG A 72 -1.27 10.37 10.01
CA ARG A 72 -1.52 9.43 8.90
C ARG A 72 -0.32 9.35 7.97
N ASP A 73 -0.09 8.17 7.39
CA ASP A 73 0.87 7.97 6.32
C ASP A 73 0.31 8.46 4.96
N ALA A 74 1.05 8.24 3.87
CA ALA A 74 0.64 8.62 2.51
C ALA A 74 -0.61 7.90 2.02
N GLN A 75 -1.01 6.82 2.69
CA GLN A 75 -2.15 5.97 2.39
C GLN A 75 -3.36 6.32 3.28
N GLY A 76 -3.22 7.23 4.23
CA GLY A 76 -4.25 7.58 5.19
C GLY A 76 -4.33 6.62 6.39
N ASN A 77 -3.42 5.65 6.51
CA ASN A 77 -3.37 4.76 7.66
C ASN A 77 -2.85 5.49 8.88
N ILE A 78 -3.37 5.14 10.05
CA ILE A 78 -2.93 5.72 11.32
C ILE A 78 -1.52 5.21 11.63
N ILE A 79 -0.57 6.14 11.75
CA ILE A 79 0.77 5.85 12.24
C ILE A 79 0.68 5.65 13.75
N ARG A 80 1.22 4.52 14.22
CA ARG A 80 1.22 4.12 15.63
C ARG A 80 2.64 4.19 16.20
N ASP A 81 2.73 4.40 17.51
CA ASP A 81 3.99 4.31 18.25
C ASP A 81 4.38 2.86 18.57
N ASP A 82 5.51 2.67 19.26
CA ASP A 82 6.06 1.33 19.57
C ASP A 82 5.14 0.54 20.51
N ASN A 83 4.27 1.22 21.26
CA ASN A 83 3.24 0.61 22.11
C ASN A 83 1.95 0.28 21.32
N GLY A 84 1.87 0.68 20.04
CA GLY A 84 0.71 0.50 19.19
C GLY A 84 -0.37 1.58 19.33
N ALA A 85 -0.15 2.63 20.12
CA ALA A 85 -1.11 3.72 20.25
C ALA A 85 -1.01 4.66 19.02
N PRO A 86 -2.13 5.26 18.55
CA PRO A 86 -2.08 6.28 17.50
C PRO A 86 -1.16 7.43 17.89
N LYS A 87 -0.23 7.81 17.00
CA LYS A 87 0.64 8.98 17.24
C LYS A 87 -0.16 10.26 17.02
N PRO A 88 -0.49 11.05 18.07
CA PRO A 88 -1.32 12.23 17.91
C PRO A 88 -0.54 13.39 17.27
N ARG A 89 -1.24 14.22 16.49
CA ARG A 89 -0.78 15.54 16.05
C ARG A 89 -1.88 16.57 16.25
N PHE A 90 -1.51 17.82 16.52
CA PHE A 90 -2.50 18.88 16.62
C PHE A 90 -3.23 19.11 15.29
N THR A 91 -4.50 19.43 15.39
CA THR A 91 -5.30 19.93 14.28
C THR A 91 -4.89 21.35 13.95
N THR A 92 -4.59 21.59 12.69
CA THR A 92 -4.20 22.91 12.18
C THR A 92 -5.40 23.64 11.58
N ILE A 93 -5.27 24.95 11.36
CA ILE A 93 -6.31 25.72 10.64
C ILE A 93 -6.53 25.14 9.24
N TYR A 94 -5.48 24.65 8.58
CA TYR A 94 -5.60 24.02 7.25
C TYR A 94 -6.44 22.73 7.32
N ASP A 95 -6.24 21.90 8.34
CA ASP A 95 -7.04 20.68 8.55
C ASP A 95 -8.51 21.04 8.79
N ALA A 96 -8.78 22.01 9.67
CA ALA A 96 -10.14 22.43 10.00
C ALA A 96 -10.86 23.07 8.79
N ALA A 97 -10.15 23.83 7.95
CA ALA A 97 -10.69 24.36 6.70
C ALA A 97 -10.95 23.25 5.68
N SER A 98 -10.12 22.21 5.65
CA SER A 98 -10.34 21.03 4.81
C SER A 98 -11.66 20.35 5.20
N GLU A 99 -11.85 20.04 6.48
CA GLU A 99 -13.07 19.42 7.00
C GLU A 99 -14.33 20.27 6.75
N ALA A 100 -14.20 21.60 6.85
CA ALA A 100 -15.33 22.51 6.71
C ALA A 100 -15.77 22.76 5.26
N PHE A 101 -14.83 22.85 4.32
CA PHE A 101 -15.09 23.38 2.97
C PHE A 101 -14.76 22.42 1.83
N VAL A 102 -13.92 21.40 2.05
CA VAL A 102 -13.63 20.37 1.04
C VAL A 102 -14.67 19.27 1.21
N ARG A 103 -15.67 19.23 0.32
CA ARG A 103 -16.77 18.26 0.41
C ARG A 103 -16.43 16.96 -0.28
N LYS A 104 -15.75 17.07 -1.42
CA LYS A 104 -15.27 15.95 -2.20
C LYS A 104 -13.77 16.08 -2.39
N PRO A 105 -13.02 14.97 -2.41
CA PRO A 105 -11.67 14.97 -2.88
C PRO A 105 -11.59 15.65 -4.26
N GLY A 106 -10.55 16.46 -4.48
CA GLY A 106 -10.38 17.22 -5.72
C GLY A 106 -11.05 18.60 -5.71
N ASP A 107 -11.96 18.88 -4.78
CA ASP A 107 -12.46 20.25 -4.59
C ASP A 107 -11.29 21.21 -4.25
N PRO A 108 -11.26 22.42 -4.84
CA PRO A 108 -10.20 23.37 -4.57
C PRO A 108 -10.27 23.82 -3.10
N HIS A 109 -9.22 23.51 -2.34
CA HIS A 109 -9.11 23.93 -0.94
C HIS A 109 -9.18 25.46 -0.82
N PRO A 110 -9.96 26.04 0.12
CA PRO A 110 -10.13 27.50 0.23
C PRO A 110 -8.81 28.23 0.51
N ILE A 111 -7.88 27.59 1.21
CA ILE A 111 -6.54 28.13 1.49
C ILE A 111 -5.51 27.55 0.50
N PRO A 112 -4.80 28.36 -0.29
CA PRO A 112 -3.77 27.88 -1.21
C PRO A 112 -2.51 27.42 -0.47
N ALA A 113 -1.80 26.39 -0.94
CA ALA A 113 -0.56 25.91 -0.31
C ALA A 113 0.37 25.19 -1.32
N LEU A 114 1.68 25.42 -1.21
CA LEU A 114 2.70 24.76 -2.06
C LEU A 114 3.61 23.77 -1.31
N CYS A 115 3.92 24.00 -0.03
CA CYS A 115 4.82 23.11 0.72
C CYS A 115 4.09 22.07 1.56
N HIS A 116 2.76 22.14 1.67
CA HIS A 116 1.98 21.26 2.55
C HIS A 116 1.20 20.22 1.75
N LYS A 117 1.13 18.99 2.27
CA LYS A 117 0.25 17.89 1.88
C LYS A 117 -0.16 17.20 3.19
N GLU A 118 -1.35 16.63 3.26
CA GLU A 118 -1.90 16.04 4.50
C GLU A 118 -1.01 14.97 5.14
N HIS A 119 -0.43 14.10 4.31
CA HIS A 119 0.44 13.00 4.74
C HIS A 119 1.90 13.39 4.98
N LEU A 120 2.26 14.67 4.81
CA LEU A 120 3.61 15.16 5.07
C LEU A 120 3.63 16.04 6.33
N PRO A 121 4.63 15.89 7.21
CA PRO A 121 4.79 16.77 8.37
C PRO A 121 4.74 18.24 7.95
N PRO A 122 3.91 19.08 8.60
CA PRO A 122 3.75 20.47 8.21
C PRO A 122 4.97 21.32 8.60
N VAL A 123 5.43 22.17 7.68
CA VAL A 123 6.64 23.00 7.85
C VAL A 123 6.41 24.50 7.61
N GLY A 124 5.32 24.88 6.95
CA GLY A 124 4.95 26.28 6.73
C GLY A 124 5.94 27.15 5.94
N VAL A 125 6.92 26.57 5.24
CA VAL A 125 8.05 27.33 4.63
C VAL A 125 7.66 28.19 3.43
N CYS A 126 6.68 27.77 2.60
CA CYS A 126 6.32 28.53 1.40
C CYS A 126 5.49 29.79 1.69
N ARG A 127 4.88 29.90 2.88
CA ARG A 127 4.01 31.01 3.32
C ARG A 127 2.81 31.35 2.42
N VAL A 128 2.49 30.54 1.41
CA VAL A 128 1.30 30.74 0.55
C VAL A 128 0.00 30.51 1.33
N CYS A 129 0.01 29.65 2.35
CA CYS A 129 -1.17 29.29 3.14
C CYS A 129 -1.52 30.31 4.25
N VAL A 130 -1.31 31.59 4.00
CA VAL A 130 -1.61 32.64 4.98
C VAL A 130 -3.13 32.80 5.13
N VAL A 131 -3.55 33.01 6.38
CA VAL A 131 -4.93 33.36 6.77
C VAL A 131 -4.88 34.44 7.85
N GLU A 132 -5.97 35.18 8.03
CA GLU A 132 -6.11 36.08 9.18
C GLU A 132 -6.80 35.30 10.32
N ALA A 133 -6.08 35.09 11.41
CA ALA A 133 -6.60 34.50 12.63
C ALA A 133 -6.81 35.58 13.70
N THR A 134 -8.00 35.58 14.30
CA THR A 134 -8.37 36.42 15.43
C THR A 134 -8.56 35.55 16.66
N GLU A 135 -7.79 35.82 17.70
CA GLU A 135 -7.90 35.14 19.00
C GLU A 135 -8.39 36.12 20.08
N MET A 136 -9.30 35.65 20.93
CA MET A 136 -9.74 36.41 22.09
C MET A 136 -8.73 36.27 23.23
N THR A 137 -8.10 37.39 23.59
CA THR A 137 -7.15 37.44 24.72
C THR A 137 -7.72 38.31 25.83
N ARG A 138 -7.10 38.25 27.03
CA ARG A 138 -7.44 39.14 28.15
C ARG A 138 -7.32 40.64 27.81
N ARG A 139 -6.57 41.01 26.77
CA ARG A 139 -6.36 42.39 26.31
C ARG A 139 -7.25 42.77 25.11
N GLY A 140 -8.21 41.93 24.74
CA GLY A 140 -9.07 42.10 23.57
C GLY A 140 -8.71 41.19 22.39
N PRO A 141 -9.39 41.36 21.24
CA PRO A 141 -9.16 40.55 20.05
C PRO A 141 -7.80 40.84 19.44
N ARG A 142 -7.01 39.79 19.18
CA ARG A 142 -5.70 39.88 18.54
C ARG A 142 -5.79 39.29 17.14
N LYS A 143 -5.73 40.15 16.12
CA LYS A 143 -5.68 39.74 14.71
C LYS A 143 -4.25 39.55 14.24
N LYS A 144 -3.96 38.47 13.51
CA LYS A 144 -2.65 38.20 12.89
C LYS A 144 -2.80 37.44 11.59
N LEU A 145 -1.92 37.74 10.65
CA LEU A 145 -1.65 36.85 9.52
C LEU A 145 -0.75 35.70 9.99
N VAL A 146 -1.22 34.48 9.80
CA VAL A 146 -0.54 33.26 10.24
C VAL A 146 -0.56 32.17 9.16
N PRO A 147 0.46 31.31 9.08
CA PRO A 147 0.47 30.16 8.18
C PRO A 147 -0.50 29.07 8.67
N SER A 148 -1.59 28.82 7.94
CA SER A 148 -2.64 27.89 8.37
C SER A 148 -2.19 26.44 8.54
N CYS A 149 -1.20 25.98 7.75
CA CYS A 149 -0.75 24.57 7.78
C CYS A 149 0.06 24.20 9.03
N VAL A 150 0.53 25.16 9.82
CA VAL A 150 1.25 24.89 11.09
C VAL A 150 0.55 25.54 12.28
N GLN A 151 -0.32 26.52 12.06
CA GLN A 151 -1.08 27.17 13.11
C GLN A 151 -2.14 26.21 13.66
N ARG A 152 -2.06 25.92 14.95
CA ARG A 152 -3.03 25.09 15.68
C ARG A 152 -4.36 25.83 15.84
N VAL A 153 -5.45 25.07 15.86
CA VAL A 153 -6.77 25.62 16.21
C VAL A 153 -6.87 25.89 17.71
N ASN A 154 -7.51 26.99 18.10
CA ASN A 154 -7.80 27.32 19.49
C ASN A 154 -9.30 27.57 19.66
N ALA A 155 -9.82 27.33 20.87
CA ALA A 155 -11.23 27.54 21.17
C ALA A 155 -11.61 29.02 20.98
N GLY A 156 -12.70 29.26 20.26
CA GLY A 156 -13.20 30.60 19.94
C GLY A 156 -12.38 31.38 18.93
N MET A 157 -11.43 30.74 18.23
CA MET A 157 -10.66 31.36 17.15
C MET A 157 -11.58 31.70 15.97
N ILE A 158 -11.37 32.87 15.37
CA ILE A 158 -12.04 33.28 14.12
C ILE A 158 -11.00 33.36 13.01
N VAL A 159 -11.22 32.65 11.92
CA VAL A 159 -10.31 32.56 10.77
C VAL A 159 -10.99 33.10 9.52
N ASN A 160 -10.30 33.98 8.80
CA ASN A 160 -10.72 34.45 7.48
C ASN A 160 -9.71 34.00 6.42
N THR A 161 -10.21 33.37 5.36
CA THR A 161 -9.45 32.95 4.17
C THR A 161 -9.51 33.99 3.05
N ILE A 162 -8.88 33.70 1.92
CA ILE A 162 -8.90 34.56 0.72
C ILE A 162 -10.31 34.79 0.13
N ASN A 163 -11.28 33.95 0.50
CA ASN A 163 -12.65 33.98 -0.02
C ASN A 163 -13.68 34.29 1.08
N SER A 164 -13.27 34.81 2.24
CA SER A 164 -14.20 35.10 3.33
C SER A 164 -15.20 36.19 2.93
N GLU A 165 -16.48 35.82 2.83
CA GLU A 165 -17.58 36.79 2.66
C GLU A 165 -17.99 37.43 4.01
N ALA A 166 -17.64 36.79 5.13
CA ALA A 166 -17.97 37.25 6.47
C ALA A 166 -17.17 38.48 6.92
N ASP A 167 -15.93 38.63 6.43
CA ASP A 167 -15.08 39.80 6.65
C ASP A 167 -14.29 40.11 5.37
N PRO A 168 -14.88 40.86 4.42
CA PRO A 168 -14.25 41.18 3.14
C PRO A 168 -12.92 41.95 3.28
N ASP A 169 -12.80 42.78 4.31
CA ASP A 169 -11.56 43.52 4.57
C ASP A 169 -10.43 42.57 4.99
N ALA A 170 -10.75 41.54 5.81
CA ALA A 170 -9.80 40.48 6.14
C ALA A 170 -9.43 39.64 4.92
N ALA A 171 -10.42 39.27 4.10
CA ALA A 171 -10.17 38.52 2.87
C ALA A 171 -9.22 39.26 1.93
N GLU A 172 -9.39 40.58 1.75
CA GLU A 172 -8.51 41.40 0.92
C GLU A 172 -7.09 41.48 1.49
N ARG A 173 -6.92 41.63 2.81
CA ARG A 173 -5.59 41.60 3.45
C ARG A 173 -4.90 40.25 3.24
N VAL A 174 -5.63 39.15 3.39
CA VAL A 174 -5.11 37.79 3.19
C VAL A 174 -4.73 37.59 1.73
N LYS A 175 -5.60 37.98 0.79
CA LYS A 175 -5.38 37.87 -0.65
C LYS A 175 -4.15 38.68 -1.09
N ALA A 176 -4.02 39.92 -0.66
CA ALA A 176 -2.86 40.76 -0.97
C ALA A 176 -1.55 40.15 -0.43
N SER A 177 -1.57 39.57 0.78
CA SER A 177 -0.41 38.86 1.33
C SER A 177 -0.05 37.62 0.51
N CYS A 178 -1.04 36.80 0.13
CA CYS A 178 -0.83 35.62 -0.70
C CYS A 178 -0.30 35.99 -2.09
N GLN A 179 -0.88 37.00 -2.75
CA GLN A 179 -0.42 37.51 -4.05
C GLN A 179 1.03 37.97 -3.99
N THR A 180 1.41 38.75 -2.98
CA THR A 180 2.79 39.22 -2.81
C THR A 180 3.79 38.06 -2.68
N VAL A 181 3.47 37.04 -1.88
CA VAL A 181 4.32 35.85 -1.71
C VAL A 181 4.43 35.08 -3.04
N VAL A 182 3.31 34.90 -3.73
CA VAL A 182 3.29 34.19 -5.01
C VAL A 182 4.05 34.95 -6.09
N GLU A 183 3.94 36.29 -6.16
CA GLU A 183 4.72 37.13 -7.08
C GLU A 183 6.24 36.99 -6.86
N LEU A 184 6.69 36.94 -5.60
CA LEU A 184 8.10 36.71 -5.27
C LEU A 184 8.56 35.32 -5.71
N LEU A 185 7.75 34.28 -5.46
CA LEU A 185 8.07 32.92 -5.88
C LEU A 185 8.09 32.79 -7.42
N VAL A 186 7.16 33.44 -8.11
CA VAL A 186 7.11 33.46 -9.58
C VAL A 186 8.35 34.15 -10.15
N ALA A 187 8.77 35.30 -9.60
CA ALA A 187 9.96 36.02 -10.05
C ALA A 187 11.24 35.16 -10.01
N ASP A 188 11.41 34.37 -8.94
CA ASP A 188 12.63 33.62 -8.70
C ASP A 188 12.64 32.20 -9.28
N HIS A 189 11.46 31.60 -9.47
CA HIS A 189 11.36 30.15 -9.66
C HIS A 189 10.46 29.69 -10.80
N LEU A 190 9.68 30.58 -11.43
CA LEU A 190 8.78 30.21 -12.52
C LEU A 190 9.24 30.86 -13.83
N PRO A 191 9.96 30.14 -14.71
CA PRO A 191 10.32 30.67 -16.02
C PRO A 191 9.07 30.83 -16.90
N ASP A 192 9.10 31.78 -17.83
CA ASP A 192 7.99 32.06 -18.76
C ASP A 192 7.52 30.82 -19.52
N SER A 193 8.46 29.95 -19.91
CA SER A 193 8.18 28.69 -20.61
C SER A 193 7.33 27.70 -19.79
N GLN A 194 7.23 27.88 -18.47
CA GLN A 194 6.47 26.99 -17.58
C GLN A 194 5.19 27.59 -16.99
N GLN A 195 4.82 28.82 -17.36
CA GLN A 195 3.62 29.47 -16.84
C GLN A 195 2.32 28.74 -17.22
N HIS A 196 2.35 27.91 -18.25
CA HIS A 196 1.21 27.12 -18.73
C HIS A 196 1.45 25.59 -18.68
N THR A 197 2.50 25.15 -17.99
CA THR A 197 2.82 23.72 -17.92
C THR A 197 1.87 23.00 -16.95
N THR A 198 1.14 22.01 -17.48
CA THR A 198 0.33 21.08 -16.68
C THR A 198 1.22 20.38 -15.63
N GLY A 199 0.78 20.35 -14.37
CA GLY A 199 1.52 19.72 -13.27
C GLY A 199 2.49 20.63 -12.51
N ASN A 200 2.57 21.93 -12.83
CA ASN A 200 3.26 22.93 -12.01
C ASN A 200 2.26 23.62 -11.05
N GLU A 201 2.28 23.22 -9.76
CA GLU A 201 1.36 23.77 -8.74
C GLU A 201 1.60 25.27 -8.49
N LEU A 202 2.84 25.77 -8.63
CA LEU A 202 3.14 27.20 -8.51
C LEU A 202 2.46 28.00 -9.63
N ALA A 203 2.52 27.52 -10.88
CA ALA A 203 1.82 28.15 -12.00
C ALA A 203 0.30 28.16 -11.78
N ALA A 204 -0.27 27.04 -11.33
CA ALA A 204 -1.70 26.95 -11.03
C ALA A 204 -2.14 27.91 -9.91
N ILE A 205 -1.33 28.07 -8.85
CA ILE A 205 -1.62 29.04 -7.78
C ILE A 205 -1.44 30.48 -8.26
N ALA A 206 -0.44 30.77 -9.10
CA ALA A 206 -0.27 32.09 -9.70
C ALA A 206 -1.52 32.47 -10.51
N GLN A 207 -2.01 31.57 -11.35
CA GLN A 207 -3.26 31.75 -12.08
C GLN A 207 -4.46 31.96 -11.14
N ARG A 208 -4.61 31.13 -10.10
CA ARG A 208 -5.68 31.26 -9.09
C ARG A 208 -5.65 32.62 -8.39
N MET A 209 -4.48 33.19 -8.20
CA MET A 209 -4.28 34.49 -7.53
C MET A 209 -4.31 35.68 -8.51
N GLY A 210 -4.43 35.43 -9.82
CA GLY A 210 -4.39 36.49 -10.85
C GLY A 210 -3.00 37.09 -11.08
N VAL A 211 -1.93 36.35 -10.73
CA VAL A 211 -0.53 36.77 -10.91
C VAL A 211 -0.04 36.27 -12.27
N THR A 212 -0.01 37.16 -13.27
CA THR A 212 0.50 36.85 -14.62
C THR A 212 1.97 37.22 -14.80
N GLN A 213 2.42 38.30 -14.14
CA GLN A 213 3.80 38.74 -14.12
C GLN A 213 4.17 39.24 -12.73
N SER A 214 5.43 39.07 -12.35
CA SER A 214 5.94 39.62 -11.10
C SER A 214 6.44 41.05 -11.29
N ARG A 215 6.13 41.92 -10.34
CA ARG A 215 6.70 43.27 -10.25
C ARG A 215 8.11 43.29 -9.65
N PHE A 216 8.57 42.16 -9.11
CA PHE A 216 9.88 42.01 -8.52
C PHE A 216 10.88 41.53 -9.56
N ALA A 217 12.12 41.97 -9.45
CA ALA A 217 13.20 41.43 -10.27
C ALA A 217 13.47 39.98 -9.86
N GLY A 218 13.67 39.11 -10.85
CA GLY A 218 14.11 37.75 -10.58
C GLY A 218 15.52 37.68 -10.00
N ARG A 219 15.83 36.53 -9.42
CA ARG A 219 17.14 36.13 -8.93
C ARG A 219 18.29 36.43 -9.91
N SER A 220 19.41 36.91 -9.37
CA SER A 220 20.63 37.21 -10.13
C SER A 220 21.66 36.07 -10.22
N ILE A 221 21.59 35.07 -9.33
CA ILE A 221 22.55 33.95 -9.22
C ILE A 221 21.88 32.66 -9.67
N GLN A 222 22.48 31.92 -10.61
CA GLN A 222 21.98 30.59 -10.95
C GLN A 222 22.52 29.53 -9.98
N ARG A 223 21.66 28.59 -9.57
CA ARG A 223 21.99 27.44 -8.71
C ARG A 223 22.36 26.19 -9.51
N GLY A 224 22.18 26.23 -10.83
CA GLY A 224 22.57 25.16 -11.74
C GLY A 224 21.54 24.05 -11.89
N GLN A 225 21.88 23.09 -12.75
CA GLN A 225 21.04 21.94 -13.08
C GLN A 225 21.85 20.65 -12.94
N ASP A 226 21.17 19.56 -12.58
CA ASP A 226 21.74 18.23 -12.52
C ASP A 226 20.92 17.28 -13.38
N ASN A 227 21.56 16.82 -14.47
CA ASN A 227 21.02 15.88 -15.44
C ASN A 227 21.78 14.53 -15.41
N SER A 228 22.52 14.25 -14.33
CA SER A 228 23.31 13.02 -14.19
C SER A 228 22.45 11.76 -14.07
N SER A 229 21.23 11.88 -13.54
CA SER A 229 20.29 10.76 -13.47
C SER A 229 19.62 10.51 -14.82
N LYS A 230 19.57 9.24 -15.22
CA LYS A 230 18.86 8.79 -16.44
C LYS A 230 17.35 8.98 -16.35
N MET A 231 16.80 9.15 -15.14
CA MET A 231 15.36 9.18 -14.92
C MET A 231 14.84 10.55 -14.48
N ILE A 232 15.61 11.32 -13.72
CA ILE A 232 15.16 12.58 -13.11
C ILE A 232 16.12 13.71 -13.48
N MET A 233 15.57 14.80 -13.97
CA MET A 233 16.26 16.09 -14.13
C MET A 233 15.99 16.96 -12.91
N VAL A 234 17.04 17.63 -12.44
CA VAL A 234 16.97 18.57 -11.34
C VAL A 234 17.31 19.96 -11.86
N ASP A 235 16.37 20.89 -11.73
CA ASP A 235 16.62 22.30 -11.96
C ASP A 235 16.56 23.02 -10.61
N HIS A 236 17.73 23.38 -10.08
CA HIS A 236 17.79 24.06 -8.80
C HIS A 236 17.24 25.47 -8.87
N ASP A 237 17.23 26.14 -10.02
CA ASP A 237 16.71 27.50 -10.15
C ASP A 237 15.20 27.54 -9.90
N GLN A 238 14.48 26.53 -10.37
CA GLN A 238 13.03 26.40 -10.17
C GLN A 238 12.63 25.90 -8.76
N CYS A 239 13.59 25.65 -7.88
CA CYS A 239 13.33 25.10 -6.55
C CYS A 239 12.96 26.19 -5.52
N ILE A 240 11.72 26.15 -5.03
CA ILE A 240 11.24 27.04 -3.97
C ILE A 240 11.65 26.62 -2.54
N MET A 241 12.58 25.65 -2.41
CA MET A 241 13.05 25.11 -1.12
C MET A 241 11.92 24.61 -0.19
N CYS A 242 10.83 24.10 -0.78
CA CYS A 242 9.66 23.63 -0.02
C CYS A 242 9.91 22.36 0.81
N GLY A 243 10.99 21.63 0.53
CA GLY A 243 11.34 20.38 1.21
C GLY A 243 10.34 19.23 1.00
N ARG A 244 9.46 19.30 -0.01
CA ARG A 244 8.57 18.16 -0.33
C ARG A 244 9.35 16.97 -0.88
N CYS A 245 10.34 17.20 -1.74
CA CYS A 245 11.22 16.14 -2.26
C CYS A 245 12.00 15.43 -1.15
N GLN A 246 12.58 16.19 -0.21
CA GLN A 246 13.22 15.68 0.99
C GLN A 246 12.23 14.87 1.84
N ARG A 247 11.02 15.43 2.08
CA ARG A 247 10.04 14.73 2.90
C ARG A 247 9.52 13.44 2.26
N GLY A 248 9.31 13.42 0.96
CA GLY A 248 8.97 12.23 0.20
C GLY A 248 10.09 11.18 0.23
N CYS A 249 11.34 11.61 0.04
CA CYS A 249 12.50 10.72 0.09
C CYS A 249 12.67 10.06 1.47
N ASN A 250 12.54 10.83 2.54
CA ASN A 250 12.91 10.38 3.89
C ASN A 250 11.73 9.72 4.63
N TRP A 251 10.52 10.31 4.59
CA TRP A 251 9.37 9.79 5.35
C TRP A 251 8.43 8.90 4.53
N VAL A 252 8.30 9.13 3.22
CA VAL A 252 7.41 8.30 2.38
C VAL A 252 8.15 7.06 1.85
N LYS A 253 9.40 7.21 1.42
CA LYS A 253 10.19 6.10 0.85
C LYS A 253 11.29 5.55 1.76
N GLY A 254 11.71 6.29 2.80
CA GLY A 254 12.74 5.82 3.72
C GLY A 254 14.17 5.80 3.16
N ASN A 255 14.43 6.45 2.02
CA ASN A 255 15.73 6.39 1.34
C ASN A 255 16.79 7.31 1.97
N ASN A 256 16.38 8.44 2.56
CA ASN A 256 17.26 9.40 3.24
C ASN A 256 18.40 10.01 2.39
N VAL A 257 18.20 10.15 1.07
CA VAL A 257 19.22 10.64 0.12
C VAL A 257 19.21 12.17 -0.04
N ILE A 258 18.05 12.81 0.10
CA ILE A 258 17.89 14.24 -0.23
C ILE A 258 18.07 15.12 1.01
N GLY A 259 19.00 16.08 0.92
CA GLY A 259 19.27 17.09 1.95
C GLY A 259 19.26 18.53 1.40
N ARG A 260 19.91 19.43 2.14
CA ARG A 260 20.16 20.82 1.71
C ARG A 260 21.65 21.12 1.83
N ALA A 261 22.18 21.86 0.86
CA ALA A 261 23.56 22.36 0.88
C ALA A 261 23.58 23.88 0.75
N GLU A 262 24.73 24.45 1.09
CA GLU A 262 25.03 25.89 1.08
C GLU A 262 24.14 26.77 1.97
N LYS A 263 24.29 28.10 1.82
CA LYS A 263 23.61 29.13 2.61
C LYS A 263 23.16 30.30 1.73
N GLY A 264 22.19 31.07 2.21
CA GLY A 264 21.72 32.27 1.50
C GLY A 264 21.19 31.96 0.10
N TYR A 265 21.59 32.75 -0.90
CA TYR A 265 21.14 32.60 -2.29
C TYR A 265 21.64 31.32 -2.96
N GLU A 266 22.74 30.75 -2.47
CA GLU A 266 23.32 29.50 -2.98
C GLU A 266 22.61 28.24 -2.44
N SER A 267 21.70 28.41 -1.48
CA SER A 267 20.97 27.29 -0.89
C SER A 267 20.20 26.49 -1.93
N ARG A 268 20.49 25.19 -1.97
CA ARG A 268 19.91 24.21 -2.90
C ARG A 268 19.64 22.89 -2.18
N ILE A 269 18.80 22.08 -2.81
CA ILE A 269 18.70 20.67 -2.45
C ILE A 269 19.96 19.94 -2.91
N ALA A 270 20.39 18.94 -2.14
CA ALA A 270 21.60 18.17 -2.37
C ALA A 270 21.30 16.67 -2.23
N PHE A 271 22.15 15.82 -2.83
CA PHE A 271 22.04 14.36 -2.72
C PHE A 271 23.26 13.80 -2.00
N ASP A 272 23.05 12.95 -0.99
CA ASP A 272 24.10 12.49 -0.07
C ASP A 272 24.97 13.65 0.42
N LEU A 273 26.29 13.60 0.16
CA LEU A 273 27.25 14.66 0.45
C LEU A 273 27.42 15.59 -0.76
N ASP A 274 26.30 16.14 -1.26
CA ASP A 274 26.22 17.05 -2.42
C ASP A 274 26.79 16.45 -3.72
N SER A 275 26.62 15.14 -3.91
CA SER A 275 26.93 14.47 -5.17
C SER A 275 25.84 14.71 -6.22
N PRO A 276 26.16 14.63 -7.53
CA PRO A 276 25.13 14.55 -8.57
C PRO A 276 24.19 13.37 -8.30
N MET A 277 22.89 13.52 -8.54
CA MET A 277 21.86 12.53 -8.24
C MET A 277 22.19 11.15 -8.83
N GLY A 278 22.64 11.09 -10.08
CA GLY A 278 22.97 9.85 -10.77
C GLY A 278 24.18 9.11 -10.18
N HIS A 279 24.97 9.77 -9.34
CA HIS A 279 26.13 9.21 -8.63
C HIS A 279 25.89 9.07 -7.11
N SER A 280 24.70 9.43 -6.63
CA SER A 280 24.28 9.27 -5.24
C SER A 280 23.66 7.88 -4.99
N HIS A 281 23.29 7.59 -3.75
CA HIS A 281 22.50 6.40 -3.37
C HIS A 281 21.03 6.48 -3.82
N CYS A 282 20.66 7.43 -4.67
CA CYS A 282 19.30 7.56 -5.21
C CYS A 282 18.88 6.31 -6.01
N VAL A 283 17.89 5.59 -5.49
CA VAL A 283 17.30 4.42 -6.15
C VAL A 283 16.34 4.77 -7.30
N SER A 284 16.24 6.05 -7.69
CA SER A 284 15.38 6.54 -8.78
C SER A 284 13.90 6.12 -8.64
N CYS A 285 13.34 6.15 -7.43
CA CYS A 285 11.93 5.78 -7.19
C CYS A 285 10.90 6.80 -7.70
N GLY A 286 11.31 8.00 -8.11
CA GLY A 286 10.43 9.04 -8.67
C GLY A 286 9.62 9.87 -7.68
N GLU A 287 9.56 9.50 -6.39
CA GLU A 287 8.74 10.20 -5.38
C GLU A 287 9.06 11.70 -5.29
N CYS A 288 10.34 12.07 -5.36
CA CYS A 288 10.77 13.46 -5.29
C CYS A 288 10.25 14.31 -6.46
N ALA A 289 10.13 13.73 -7.65
CA ALA A 289 9.58 14.38 -8.84
C ALA A 289 8.06 14.51 -8.74
N VAL A 290 7.37 13.44 -8.35
CA VAL A 290 5.90 13.42 -8.14
C VAL A 290 5.47 14.46 -7.09
N SER A 291 6.21 14.56 -5.98
CA SER A 291 5.92 15.47 -4.87
C SER A 291 6.34 16.94 -5.14
N CYS A 292 7.12 17.21 -6.18
CA CYS A 292 7.65 18.55 -6.46
C CYS A 292 6.55 19.49 -7.00
N PRO A 293 6.27 20.62 -6.32
CA PRO A 293 5.22 21.56 -6.71
C PRO A 293 5.60 22.49 -7.87
N THR A 294 6.86 22.46 -8.33
CA THR A 294 7.38 23.29 -9.43
C THR A 294 8.00 22.40 -10.51
N GLY A 295 8.71 22.98 -11.47
CA GLY A 295 9.52 22.22 -12.43
C GLY A 295 10.94 21.88 -11.94
N ALA A 296 11.24 22.00 -10.64
CA ALA A 296 12.57 21.72 -10.11
C ALA A 296 12.99 20.24 -10.15
N MET A 297 12.02 19.32 -10.12
CA MET A 297 12.25 17.89 -10.27
C MET A 297 11.28 17.37 -11.33
N GLN A 298 11.81 16.87 -12.44
CA GLN A 298 11.05 16.39 -13.59
C GLN A 298 11.60 15.05 -14.08
N PHE A 299 10.75 14.24 -14.70
CA PHE A 299 11.23 13.03 -15.37
C PHE A 299 11.91 13.38 -16.69
N GLN A 300 13.01 12.70 -16.98
CA GLN A 300 13.74 12.82 -18.24
C GLN A 300 12.81 12.44 -19.42
N PRO A 301 12.69 13.28 -20.47
CA PRO A 301 11.91 12.93 -21.65
C PRO A 301 12.38 11.62 -22.30
N SER A 302 13.70 11.43 -22.39
CA SER A 302 14.32 10.21 -22.94
C SER A 302 13.96 8.95 -22.15
N PHE A 303 13.80 9.06 -20.83
CA PHE A 303 13.33 7.95 -20.00
C PHE A 303 11.89 7.58 -20.35
N ILE A 304 11.00 8.57 -20.44
CA ILE A 304 9.59 8.36 -20.79
C ILE A 304 9.46 7.74 -22.18
N GLU A 305 10.19 8.26 -23.17
CA GLU A 305 10.23 7.73 -24.53
C GLU A 305 10.70 6.26 -24.55
N THR A 306 11.71 5.92 -23.76
CA THR A 306 12.20 4.54 -23.64
C THR A 306 11.14 3.61 -23.05
N GLN A 307 10.40 4.06 -22.04
CA GLN A 307 9.30 3.29 -21.44
C GLN A 307 8.15 3.05 -22.44
N ILE A 308 7.77 4.08 -23.20
CA ILE A 308 6.75 4.00 -24.24
C ILE A 308 7.18 2.99 -25.30
N LYS A 309 8.41 3.11 -25.81
CA LYS A 309 8.94 2.21 -26.84
C LYS A 309 8.95 0.75 -26.37
N ARG A 310 9.36 0.50 -25.12
CA ARG A 310 9.34 -0.86 -24.54
C ARG A 310 7.93 -1.47 -24.60
N VAL A 311 6.92 -0.73 -24.15
CA VAL A 311 5.53 -1.22 -24.14
C VAL A 311 5.01 -1.44 -25.56
N GLN A 312 5.38 -0.58 -26.51
CA GLN A 312 5.06 -0.78 -27.92
C GLN A 312 5.69 -2.08 -28.46
N ASP A 313 6.97 -2.33 -28.16
CA ASP A 313 7.69 -3.54 -28.57
C ASP A 313 7.04 -4.80 -27.94
N ASP A 314 6.67 -4.74 -26.66
CA ASP A 314 5.96 -5.82 -25.95
C ASP A 314 4.59 -6.13 -26.60
N MET A 315 3.81 -5.10 -26.92
CA MET A 315 2.52 -5.25 -27.59
C MET A 315 2.66 -5.90 -28.97
N VAL A 316 3.69 -5.53 -29.73
CA VAL A 316 3.99 -6.16 -31.02
C VAL A 316 4.40 -7.62 -30.85
N ALA A 317 5.25 -7.93 -29.86
CA ALA A 317 5.70 -9.29 -29.58
C ALA A 317 4.54 -10.21 -29.16
N GLU A 318 3.62 -9.69 -28.34
CA GLU A 318 2.44 -10.41 -27.85
C GLU A 318 1.26 -10.40 -28.84
N LYS A 319 1.38 -9.72 -29.98
CA LYS A 319 0.31 -9.53 -30.97
C LYS A 319 -0.96 -8.95 -30.36
N LYS A 320 -0.78 -7.95 -29.49
CA LYS A 320 -1.86 -7.26 -28.77
C LYS A 320 -2.03 -5.85 -29.32
N ASP A 321 -3.21 -5.55 -29.88
CA ASP A 321 -3.54 -4.22 -30.39
C ASP A 321 -3.94 -3.25 -29.26
N GLY A 322 -3.54 -1.98 -29.36
CA GLY A 322 -3.94 -0.94 -28.42
C GLY A 322 -3.16 0.38 -28.60
N GLU A 323 -3.56 1.39 -27.84
CA GLU A 323 -2.96 2.73 -27.84
C GLU A 323 -2.52 3.11 -26.42
N ILE A 324 -1.28 3.55 -26.24
CA ILE A 324 -0.81 4.04 -24.93
C ILE A 324 -1.50 5.37 -24.62
N VAL A 325 -2.12 5.47 -23.45
CA VAL A 325 -2.86 6.68 -23.04
C VAL A 325 -1.93 7.65 -22.33
N THR A 326 -1.87 8.89 -22.82
CA THR A 326 -1.00 9.92 -22.27
C THR A 326 -1.51 10.48 -20.93
N ALA A 327 -0.62 11.09 -20.14
CA ALA A 327 -1.01 11.76 -18.89
C ALA A 327 -2.05 12.87 -19.12
N ASP A 328 -1.94 13.61 -20.24
CA ASP A 328 -2.87 14.68 -20.62
C ASP A 328 -4.27 14.15 -21.00
N GLU A 329 -4.38 12.91 -21.44
CA GLU A 329 -5.66 12.24 -21.64
C GLU A 329 -6.19 11.67 -20.33
N LEU A 330 -5.35 11.00 -19.53
CA LEU A 330 -5.76 10.39 -18.26
C LEU A 330 -6.38 11.41 -17.32
N VAL A 331 -5.80 12.61 -17.18
CA VAL A 331 -6.30 13.66 -16.28
C VAL A 331 -7.70 14.16 -16.64
N LYS A 332 -8.16 13.95 -17.88
CA LYS A 332 -9.52 14.32 -18.34
C LYS A 332 -10.55 13.26 -17.98
N ILE A 333 -10.13 12.07 -17.59
CA ILE A 333 -10.99 10.99 -17.13
C ILE A 333 -11.23 11.21 -15.63
N ASP A 334 -12.50 11.34 -15.22
CA ASP A 334 -12.90 11.64 -13.85
C ASP A 334 -12.19 10.75 -12.80
N LEU A 335 -12.04 9.47 -13.12
CA LEU A 335 -11.38 8.47 -12.27
C LEU A 335 -9.92 8.83 -11.91
N PHE A 336 -9.21 9.56 -12.77
CA PHE A 336 -7.80 9.95 -12.59
C PHE A 336 -7.62 11.42 -12.21
N SER A 337 -8.69 12.22 -12.15
CA SER A 337 -8.64 13.68 -11.92
C SER A 337 -7.92 14.09 -10.62
N GLY A 338 -7.93 13.22 -9.60
CA GLY A 338 -7.23 13.44 -8.32
C GLY A 338 -5.76 13.03 -8.29
N ILE A 339 -5.27 12.33 -9.33
CA ILE A 339 -3.92 11.75 -9.32
C ILE A 339 -2.90 12.81 -9.74
N PRO A 340 -1.74 12.94 -9.05
CA PRO A 340 -0.69 13.87 -9.46
C PRO A 340 -0.28 13.67 -10.93
N TYR A 341 -0.30 14.74 -11.72
CA TYR A 341 0.05 14.71 -13.14
C TYR A 341 1.39 14.00 -13.40
N LYS A 342 2.42 14.34 -12.62
CA LYS A 342 3.75 13.73 -12.74
C LYS A 342 3.75 12.22 -12.43
N PHE A 343 2.85 11.74 -11.58
CA PHE A 343 2.69 10.30 -11.38
C PHE A 343 2.12 9.64 -12.65
N LEU A 344 1.13 10.24 -13.28
CA LEU A 344 0.57 9.74 -14.55
C LEU A 344 1.60 9.83 -15.67
N GLN A 345 2.44 10.86 -15.70
CA GLN A 345 3.55 10.97 -16.64
C GLN A 345 4.58 9.85 -16.44
N PHE A 346 4.97 9.58 -15.20
CA PHE A 346 5.90 8.51 -14.86
C PHE A 346 5.37 7.12 -15.24
N ASN A 347 4.07 6.92 -15.07
CA ASN A 347 3.40 5.64 -15.28
C ASN A 347 2.55 5.62 -16.57
N GLY A 348 2.75 6.55 -17.50
CA GLY A 348 1.86 6.71 -18.67
C GLY A 348 1.87 5.50 -19.59
N ALA A 349 3.05 4.92 -19.82
CA ALA A 349 3.20 3.66 -20.57
C ALA A 349 2.54 2.45 -19.86
N ALA A 350 2.07 2.61 -18.62
CA ALA A 350 1.40 1.56 -17.86
C ALA A 350 -0.13 1.53 -18.09
N VAL A 351 -0.65 2.36 -18.99
CA VAL A 351 -2.07 2.40 -19.37
C VAL A 351 -2.22 2.27 -20.89
N VAL A 352 -2.92 1.23 -21.33
CA VAL A 352 -3.17 0.94 -22.75
C VAL A 352 -4.68 0.93 -22.99
N ARG A 353 -5.17 1.81 -23.86
CA ARG A 353 -6.53 1.80 -24.39
C ARG A 353 -6.67 0.67 -25.41
N ARG A 354 -7.70 -0.16 -25.25
CA ARG A 354 -8.06 -1.23 -26.18
C ARG A 354 -9.47 -1.01 -26.70
N MET A 355 -9.61 -1.14 -28.01
CA MET A 355 -10.89 -1.21 -28.70
C MET A 355 -11.23 -2.67 -28.95
N MET A 356 -12.41 -3.10 -28.54
CA MET A 356 -12.83 -4.49 -28.64
C MET A 356 -14.06 -4.62 -29.53
N ALA A 357 -14.07 -5.63 -30.39
CA ALA A 357 -15.23 -6.03 -31.16
C ALA A 357 -16.09 -7.05 -30.37
N PRO A 358 -17.39 -7.18 -30.69
CA PRO A 358 -18.21 -8.24 -30.11
C PRO A 358 -17.58 -9.62 -30.31
N GLY A 359 -17.44 -10.38 -29.23
CA GLY A 359 -16.82 -11.70 -29.20
C GLY A 359 -15.33 -11.69 -28.83
N ASP A 360 -14.68 -10.54 -28.77
CA ASP A 360 -13.29 -10.45 -28.32
C ASP A 360 -13.16 -10.81 -26.85
N VAL A 361 -12.12 -11.59 -26.53
CA VAL A 361 -11.87 -12.09 -25.17
C VAL A 361 -10.91 -11.14 -24.46
N LEU A 362 -11.36 -10.59 -23.33
CA LEU A 362 -10.54 -9.69 -22.50
C LEU A 362 -9.56 -10.48 -21.64
N CYS A 363 -10.02 -11.57 -21.02
CA CYS A 363 -9.19 -12.54 -20.31
C CYS A 363 -9.92 -13.88 -20.17
N ARG A 364 -9.18 -14.97 -19.94
CA ARG A 364 -9.73 -16.31 -19.71
C ARG A 364 -9.51 -16.76 -18.28
N GLU A 365 -10.46 -17.52 -17.76
CA GLU A 365 -10.31 -18.21 -16.46
C GLU A 365 -9.02 -19.02 -16.43
N GLY A 366 -8.24 -18.88 -15.35
CA GLY A 366 -6.98 -19.59 -15.15
C GLY A 366 -5.72 -18.85 -15.63
N GLU A 367 -5.85 -17.86 -16.51
CA GLU A 367 -4.71 -17.08 -17.01
C GLU A 367 -4.07 -16.27 -15.88
N TYR A 368 -2.74 -16.20 -15.78
CA TYR A 368 -2.11 -15.20 -14.91
C TYR A 368 -1.96 -13.88 -15.65
N GLY A 369 -2.02 -12.79 -14.90
CA GLY A 369 -1.86 -11.45 -15.42
C GLY A 369 -1.33 -10.51 -14.36
N SER A 370 -0.84 -9.36 -14.79
CA SER A 370 -0.37 -8.27 -13.93
C SER A 370 -1.18 -6.98 -14.12
N THR A 371 -2.25 -7.04 -14.92
CA THR A 371 -3.07 -5.90 -15.32
C THR A 371 -4.51 -6.04 -14.85
N ALA A 372 -5.16 -4.89 -14.63
CA ALA A 372 -6.60 -4.77 -14.45
C ALA A 372 -7.18 -3.98 -15.63
N PHE A 373 -8.50 -4.05 -15.79
CA PHE A 373 -9.20 -3.41 -16.89
C PHE A 373 -10.22 -2.43 -16.36
N ILE A 374 -10.21 -1.20 -16.86
CA ILE A 374 -11.24 -0.20 -16.59
C ILE A 374 -12.18 -0.14 -17.79
N ILE A 375 -13.48 -0.34 -17.59
CA ILE A 375 -14.46 -0.22 -18.67
C ILE A 375 -14.80 1.27 -18.86
N LEU A 376 -14.52 1.82 -20.04
CA LEU A 376 -14.92 3.18 -20.39
C LEU A 376 -16.29 3.19 -21.09
N ASP A 377 -16.52 2.23 -21.99
CA ASP A 377 -17.79 2.05 -22.68
C ASP A 377 -17.96 0.59 -23.17
N GLY A 378 -19.21 0.20 -23.45
CA GLY A 378 -19.57 -1.16 -23.88
C GLY A 378 -20.03 -2.09 -22.75
N GLU A 379 -20.22 -3.35 -23.10
CA GLU A 379 -20.72 -4.41 -22.21
C GLU A 379 -19.92 -5.70 -22.39
N PHE A 380 -19.72 -6.40 -21.28
CA PHE A 380 -18.94 -7.62 -21.14
C PHE A 380 -19.75 -8.71 -20.46
N GLU A 381 -19.64 -9.91 -20.98
CA GLU A 381 -20.17 -11.12 -20.36
C GLU A 381 -19.06 -11.85 -19.60
N ILE A 382 -19.35 -12.23 -18.36
CA ILE A 382 -18.46 -12.93 -17.44
C ILE A 382 -19.03 -14.32 -17.13
N PHE A 383 -18.23 -15.37 -17.30
CA PHE A 383 -18.61 -16.76 -17.05
C PHE A 383 -17.43 -17.66 -16.67
N LEU A 384 -17.72 -18.80 -16.04
CA LEU A 384 -16.76 -19.86 -15.70
C LEU A 384 -16.78 -20.95 -16.79
N ASN A 385 -15.61 -21.41 -17.21
CA ASN A 385 -15.40 -22.50 -18.17
C ASN A 385 -15.27 -23.87 -17.50
N THR A 386 -14.84 -23.97 -16.23
CA THR A 386 -14.56 -25.26 -15.59
C THR A 386 -15.66 -25.78 -14.64
N THR A 387 -16.20 -26.96 -14.94
CA THR A 387 -16.90 -27.83 -13.97
C THR A 387 -15.86 -28.56 -13.14
N ARG A 388 -15.43 -28.02 -11.99
CA ARG A 388 -14.53 -28.76 -11.08
C ARG A 388 -15.30 -29.85 -10.34
N GLY A 389 -14.94 -31.12 -10.56
CA GLY A 389 -15.53 -32.29 -9.90
C GLY A 389 -15.18 -32.36 -8.40
N ALA A 390 -16.18 -32.63 -7.57
CA ALA A 390 -15.99 -32.92 -6.15
C ALA A 390 -15.52 -34.37 -5.96
N VAL A 391 -14.42 -34.58 -5.23
CA VAL A 391 -13.97 -35.92 -4.81
C VAL A 391 -14.77 -36.35 -3.59
N ARG A 392 -15.50 -37.45 -3.69
CA ARG A 392 -16.19 -38.07 -2.55
C ARG A 392 -15.62 -39.48 -2.31
N ASN A 393 -15.31 -39.78 -1.06
CA ASN A 393 -14.89 -41.13 -0.66
C ASN A 393 -16.12 -41.93 -0.25
N GLU A 394 -16.33 -43.09 -0.86
CA GLU A 394 -17.33 -44.07 -0.41
C GLU A 394 -16.67 -45.30 0.23
N LYS A 395 -17.41 -45.94 1.15
CA LYS A 395 -17.02 -47.24 1.72
C LYS A 395 -17.15 -48.31 0.63
N ALA A 396 -16.07 -49.04 0.37
CA ALA A 396 -16.10 -50.16 -0.57
C ALA A 396 -17.11 -51.22 -0.09
N SER A 397 -18.00 -51.67 -0.99
CA SER A 397 -18.92 -52.79 -0.72
C SER A 397 -18.30 -54.13 -1.12
N GLY A 398 -18.72 -55.21 -0.44
CA GLY A 398 -18.15 -56.55 -0.59
C GLY A 398 -17.08 -56.88 0.46
N LEU A 399 -16.32 -57.98 0.26
CA LEU A 399 -15.32 -58.46 1.23
C LEU A 399 -14.25 -57.41 1.62
N ALA A 400 -14.00 -56.41 0.76
CA ALA A 400 -13.11 -55.29 1.03
C ALA A 400 -13.65 -54.30 2.09
N GLY A 401 -14.96 -54.30 2.34
CA GLY A 401 -15.61 -53.45 3.36
C GLY A 401 -15.37 -53.92 4.80
N LEU A 402 -14.95 -55.17 5.02
CA LEU A 402 -14.65 -55.69 6.35
C LEU A 402 -13.29 -55.22 6.90
N LEU A 403 -12.41 -54.71 6.03
CA LEU A 403 -11.06 -54.25 6.35
C LEU A 403 -10.89 -52.71 6.21
N GLY A 404 -11.98 -51.96 6.09
CA GLY A 404 -11.97 -50.50 6.25
C GLY A 404 -11.33 -49.69 5.11
N GLY A 405 -11.21 -50.23 3.89
CA GLY A 405 -10.65 -49.49 2.76
C GLY A 405 -11.65 -48.52 2.10
N LEU A 406 -11.27 -47.25 1.96
CA LEU A 406 -11.95 -46.25 1.13
C LEU A 406 -11.53 -46.44 -0.34
N LYS A 407 -12.48 -46.46 -1.27
CA LYS A 407 -12.19 -46.43 -2.72
C LYS A 407 -12.56 -45.05 -3.26
N THR A 408 -11.57 -44.30 -3.75
CA THR A 408 -11.81 -43.03 -4.42
C THR A 408 -12.23 -43.31 -5.87
N VAL A 409 -13.48 -43.05 -6.20
CA VAL A 409 -13.99 -43.12 -7.58
C VAL A 409 -14.34 -41.70 -8.01
N VAL A 410 -13.79 -41.27 -9.13
CA VAL A 410 -14.11 -39.98 -9.75
C VAL A 410 -15.33 -40.20 -10.64
N GLU A 411 -16.51 -39.84 -10.16
CA GLU A 411 -17.72 -39.85 -10.97
C GLU A 411 -18.12 -38.41 -11.34
N LYS A 412 -18.52 -38.21 -12.61
CA LYS A 412 -19.10 -36.93 -13.08
C LYS A 412 -20.49 -36.78 -12.47
N VAL A 413 -20.58 -36.11 -11.32
CA VAL A 413 -21.86 -35.73 -10.71
C VAL A 413 -21.92 -34.22 -10.63
N GLY A 414 -22.94 -33.63 -11.27
CA GLY A 414 -23.27 -32.21 -11.14
C GLY A 414 -23.57 -31.89 -9.69
N GLY A 415 -22.67 -31.14 -9.04
CA GLY A 415 -22.73 -30.83 -7.63
C GLY A 415 -21.78 -29.69 -7.26
N ARG A 416 -22.40 -28.55 -6.93
CA ARG A 416 -21.85 -27.27 -6.44
C ARG A 416 -20.38 -27.29 -5.99
N ALA A 417 -19.50 -26.73 -6.83
CA ALA A 417 -18.21 -26.22 -6.38
C ALA A 417 -18.45 -24.98 -5.48
N ARG A 418 -17.81 -24.93 -4.31
CA ARG A 418 -17.63 -23.67 -3.57
C ARG A 418 -16.28 -23.10 -3.97
N LEU A 419 -16.27 -22.11 -4.86
CA LEU A 419 -15.17 -21.16 -4.95
C LEU A 419 -15.31 -20.17 -3.79
N ALA A 420 -14.22 -19.89 -3.10
CA ALA A 420 -14.17 -18.89 -2.04
C ALA A 420 -14.15 -17.44 -2.58
N ASP A 421 -14.07 -17.23 -3.90
CA ASP A 421 -13.68 -15.96 -4.52
C ASP A 421 -14.72 -15.34 -5.46
N VAL A 422 -16.01 -15.60 -5.22
CA VAL A 422 -17.07 -14.71 -5.68
C VAL A 422 -17.89 -14.41 -4.43
N GLY A 423 -17.82 -13.17 -3.93
CA GLY A 423 -18.61 -12.73 -2.78
C GLY A 423 -20.04 -13.22 -2.98
N ALA A 424 -20.53 -13.99 -2.01
CA ALA A 424 -21.54 -15.05 -2.05
C ALA A 424 -22.76 -14.99 -3.01
N ALA A 425 -22.54 -14.59 -4.26
CA ALA A 425 -23.26 -15.06 -5.42
C ALA A 425 -22.61 -16.39 -5.80
N GLN A 426 -23.26 -17.49 -5.44
CA GLN A 426 -23.05 -18.73 -6.15
C GLN A 426 -23.38 -18.46 -7.63
N LEU A 427 -22.36 -18.20 -8.43
CA LEU A 427 -22.48 -18.41 -9.87
C LEU A 427 -22.76 -19.90 -10.04
N LEU A 428 -24.03 -20.23 -10.31
CA LEU A 428 -24.40 -21.57 -10.73
C LEU A 428 -23.63 -21.87 -12.03
N ASP A 429 -23.21 -23.13 -12.23
CA ASP A 429 -22.68 -23.58 -13.52
C ASP A 429 -23.65 -23.07 -14.63
N ASN A 430 -23.14 -22.21 -15.53
CA ASN A 430 -23.85 -21.50 -16.63
C ASN A 430 -24.47 -20.11 -16.34
N GLN A 431 -24.28 -19.49 -15.18
CA GLN A 431 -24.74 -18.11 -14.99
C GLN A 431 -23.78 -17.11 -15.66
N ARG A 432 -24.31 -16.34 -16.61
CA ARG A 432 -23.61 -15.26 -17.33
C ARG A 432 -23.90 -13.94 -16.62
N ILE A 433 -22.86 -13.25 -16.17
CA ILE A 433 -22.98 -11.90 -15.58
C ILE A 433 -22.62 -10.88 -16.65
N LEU A 434 -23.50 -9.90 -16.86
CA LEU A 434 -23.19 -8.74 -17.70
C LEU A 434 -22.59 -7.62 -16.85
N ARG A 435 -21.52 -7.01 -17.37
CA ARG A 435 -20.82 -5.86 -16.80
C ARG A 435 -20.69 -4.78 -17.85
N ASN A 436 -20.81 -3.53 -17.46
CA ASN A 436 -20.69 -2.40 -18.39
C ASN A 436 -19.85 -1.28 -17.74
N LYS A 437 -19.79 -0.09 -18.33
CA LYS A 437 -19.04 1.07 -17.78
C LYS A 437 -19.43 1.50 -16.36
N GLU A 438 -20.59 1.06 -15.88
CA GLU A 438 -21.08 1.29 -14.53
C GLU A 438 -20.46 0.29 -13.54
N ASP A 439 -19.75 -0.74 -13.99
CA ASP A 439 -18.91 -1.65 -13.22
C ASP A 439 -17.44 -1.36 -13.58
N VAL A 440 -16.86 -0.32 -12.97
CA VAL A 440 -15.67 0.39 -13.49
C VAL A 440 -14.41 -0.47 -13.63
N VAL A 441 -14.17 -1.50 -12.80
CA VAL A 441 -12.90 -2.26 -12.80
C VAL A 441 -13.15 -3.77 -12.85
N LEU A 442 -12.40 -4.46 -13.71
CA LEU A 442 -12.31 -5.92 -13.79
C LEU A 442 -10.87 -6.40 -13.62
N GLY A 443 -10.69 -7.58 -13.01
CA GLY A 443 -9.39 -8.24 -12.93
C GLY A 443 -8.42 -7.61 -11.92
N GLU A 444 -8.95 -6.80 -11.01
CA GLU A 444 -8.27 -6.16 -9.90
C GLU A 444 -7.57 -7.19 -8.99
N MET A 445 -8.20 -8.34 -8.76
CA MET A 445 -7.63 -9.41 -7.91
C MET A 445 -6.34 -9.97 -8.51
N THR A 446 -6.36 -10.29 -9.80
CA THR A 446 -5.17 -10.77 -10.52
C THR A 446 -4.10 -9.68 -10.58
N CYS A 447 -4.49 -8.42 -10.78
CA CYS A 447 -3.55 -7.31 -10.81
C CYS A 447 -2.85 -7.07 -9.46
N MET A 448 -3.59 -7.14 -8.35
CA MET A 448 -3.09 -6.86 -7.00
C MET A 448 -2.39 -8.05 -6.37
N ASN A 449 -3.05 -9.21 -6.38
CA ASN A 449 -2.65 -10.40 -5.64
C ASN A 449 -1.99 -11.46 -6.53
N ARG A 450 -1.91 -11.22 -7.85
CA ARG A 450 -1.31 -12.12 -8.85
C ARG A 450 -1.92 -13.52 -8.87
N TYR A 451 -3.17 -13.63 -8.43
CA TYR A 451 -4.00 -14.82 -8.62
C TYR A 451 -4.37 -14.99 -10.10
N PRO A 452 -4.53 -16.24 -10.58
CA PRO A 452 -5.05 -16.47 -11.91
C PRO A 452 -6.46 -15.86 -12.03
N ARG A 453 -6.84 -15.46 -13.25
CA ARG A 453 -8.15 -14.89 -13.55
C ARG A 453 -9.24 -15.84 -13.06
N SER A 454 -10.16 -15.32 -12.27
CA SER A 454 -11.24 -16.12 -11.66
C SER A 454 -12.34 -16.49 -12.64
N ALA A 455 -12.46 -15.78 -13.78
CA ALA A 455 -13.49 -16.01 -14.78
C ALA A 455 -13.01 -15.60 -16.19
N THR A 456 -13.74 -16.05 -17.20
CA THR A 456 -13.59 -15.61 -18.58
C THR A 456 -14.46 -14.39 -18.83
N VAL A 457 -13.90 -13.38 -19.51
CA VAL A 457 -14.58 -12.11 -19.81
C VAL A 457 -14.55 -11.86 -21.32
N VAL A 458 -15.72 -11.62 -21.91
CA VAL A 458 -15.89 -11.46 -23.37
C VAL A 458 -16.75 -10.24 -23.66
N ALA A 459 -16.36 -9.41 -24.64
CA ALA A 459 -17.16 -8.26 -25.06
C ALA A 459 -18.44 -8.73 -25.78
N THR A 460 -19.61 -8.24 -25.36
CA THR A 460 -20.90 -8.53 -26.04
C THR A 460 -21.24 -7.50 -27.11
N GLN A 461 -20.65 -6.30 -27.00
CA GLN A 461 -20.83 -5.15 -27.88
C GLN A 461 -19.46 -4.54 -28.19
N PRO A 462 -19.35 -3.64 -29.19
CA PRO A 462 -18.14 -2.82 -29.32
C PRO A 462 -17.86 -2.12 -27.99
N ALA A 463 -16.64 -2.26 -27.48
CA ALA A 463 -16.28 -1.79 -26.15
C ALA A 463 -14.92 -1.08 -26.14
N GLU A 464 -14.77 -0.13 -25.22
CA GLU A 464 -13.53 0.58 -24.95
C GLU A 464 -13.09 0.31 -23.51
N VAL A 465 -11.85 -0.18 -23.35
CA VAL A 465 -11.28 -0.49 -22.03
C VAL A 465 -9.89 0.10 -21.88
N LEU A 466 -9.53 0.49 -20.66
CA LEU A 466 -8.14 0.77 -20.29
C LEU A 466 -7.57 -0.45 -19.58
N GLU A 467 -6.56 -1.08 -20.18
CA GLU A 467 -5.70 -2.01 -19.48
C GLU A 467 -4.67 -1.22 -18.66
N ILE A 468 -4.70 -1.38 -17.34
CA ILE A 468 -3.83 -0.68 -16.40
C ILE A 468 -2.94 -1.65 -15.63
N LYS A 469 -1.67 -1.28 -15.42
CA LYS A 469 -0.79 -2.02 -14.50
C LYS A 469 -1.08 -1.69 -13.03
N ARG A 470 -0.59 -2.57 -12.16
CA ARG A 470 -0.80 -2.53 -10.69
C ARG A 470 -0.43 -1.21 -10.02
N ASN A 471 0.68 -0.58 -10.40
CA ASN A 471 1.08 0.75 -9.90
C ASN A 471 -0.04 1.80 -10.07
N VAL A 472 -0.72 1.78 -11.22
CA VAL A 472 -1.84 2.69 -11.52
C VAL A 472 -3.08 2.29 -10.72
N LEU A 473 -3.43 1.00 -10.69
CA LEU A 473 -4.56 0.50 -9.90
C LEU A 473 -4.40 0.83 -8.41
N TYR A 474 -3.20 0.63 -7.87
CA TYR A 474 -2.86 0.93 -6.49
C TYR A 474 -2.98 2.41 -6.16
N MET A 475 -2.59 3.29 -7.09
CA MET A 475 -2.81 4.73 -6.94
C MET A 475 -4.29 5.08 -6.96
N LEU A 476 -5.08 4.45 -7.84
CA LEU A 476 -6.53 4.65 -7.91
C LEU A 476 -7.25 4.20 -6.63
N GLN A 477 -6.84 3.09 -6.03
CA GLN A 477 -7.43 2.60 -4.77
C GLN A 477 -7.06 3.47 -3.55
N ARG A 478 -5.98 4.26 -3.64
CA ARG A 478 -5.45 5.06 -2.54
C ARG A 478 -5.77 6.54 -2.65
N ASN A 479 -5.91 7.04 -3.86
CA ASN A 479 -6.30 8.42 -4.09
C ASN A 479 -7.75 8.60 -3.63
N ALA A 480 -8.00 9.58 -2.76
CA ALA A 480 -9.33 9.77 -2.18
C ALA A 480 -10.42 10.02 -3.26
N VAL A 481 -10.10 10.74 -4.35
CA VAL A 481 -11.05 11.00 -5.46
C VAL A 481 -11.40 9.70 -6.16
N SER A 482 -10.37 9.00 -6.61
CA SER A 482 -10.50 7.76 -7.36
C SER A 482 -11.20 6.69 -6.52
N ARG A 483 -10.83 6.56 -5.25
CA ARG A 483 -11.45 5.64 -4.30
C ARG A 483 -12.92 5.96 -4.07
N GLU A 484 -13.30 7.22 -3.89
CA GLU A 484 -14.72 7.58 -3.75
C GLU A 484 -15.53 7.19 -5.00
N ILE A 485 -14.97 7.41 -6.19
CA ILE A 485 -15.61 7.02 -7.46
C ILE A 485 -15.78 5.50 -7.54
N LEU A 486 -14.72 4.74 -7.25
CA LEU A 486 -14.72 3.28 -7.24
C LEU A 486 -15.69 2.72 -6.17
N ASP A 487 -15.64 3.27 -4.95
CA ASP A 487 -16.47 2.86 -3.83
C ASP A 487 -17.95 3.17 -4.08
N ARG A 488 -18.30 4.33 -4.66
CA ARG A 488 -19.68 4.68 -5.02
C ARG A 488 -20.26 3.69 -6.03
N VAL A 489 -19.50 3.39 -7.08
CA VAL A 489 -19.87 2.41 -8.10
C VAL A 489 -20.08 1.02 -7.48
N TYR A 490 -19.19 0.62 -6.57
CA TYR A 490 -19.32 -0.66 -5.86
C TYR A 490 -20.55 -0.70 -4.94
N ARG A 491 -20.81 0.38 -4.18
CA ARG A 491 -21.91 0.50 -3.20
C ARG A 491 -23.29 0.52 -3.86
N GLU A 492 -23.46 1.24 -4.98
CA GLU A 492 -24.78 1.44 -5.60
C GLU A 492 -25.39 0.17 -6.23
N ARG A 493 -24.58 -0.84 -6.60
CA ARG A 493 -25.08 -1.95 -7.44
C ARG A 493 -24.64 -3.36 -7.05
N SER A 494 -23.48 -3.55 -6.42
CA SER A 494 -22.94 -4.88 -6.12
C SER A 494 -23.12 -5.28 -4.64
N LEU A 495 -23.10 -4.29 -3.74
CA LEU A 495 -23.05 -4.54 -2.30
C LEU A 495 -24.33 -5.21 -1.76
N ARG A 496 -25.52 -4.87 -2.26
CA ARG A 496 -26.80 -5.41 -1.74
C ARG A 496 -26.90 -6.93 -1.84
N GLY A 497 -26.63 -7.50 -3.01
CA GLY A 497 -26.67 -8.96 -3.23
C GLY A 497 -25.56 -9.71 -2.50
N GLN A 498 -24.39 -9.09 -2.38
CA GLN A 498 -23.27 -9.64 -1.60
C GLN A 498 -23.53 -9.58 -0.10
N LEU A 499 -24.12 -8.50 0.41
CA LEU A 499 -24.46 -8.35 1.82
C LEU A 499 -25.50 -9.39 2.24
N ALA A 500 -26.56 -9.59 1.44
CA ALA A 500 -27.62 -10.56 1.74
C ALA A 500 -27.12 -12.02 1.82
N SER A 501 -25.98 -12.31 1.18
CA SER A 501 -25.36 -13.63 1.12
C SER A 501 -24.22 -13.81 2.13
N LEU A 502 -23.95 -12.82 2.98
CA LEU A 502 -22.94 -12.93 4.01
C LEU A 502 -23.29 -14.01 5.04
N PRO A 503 -22.32 -14.85 5.46
CA PRO A 503 -22.55 -15.91 6.45
C PRO A 503 -23.05 -15.42 7.82
N ILE A 504 -22.85 -14.13 8.11
CA ILE A 504 -23.40 -13.52 9.33
C ILE A 504 -24.92 -13.59 9.35
N PHE A 505 -25.59 -13.56 8.19
CA PHE A 505 -27.05 -13.58 8.09
C PHE A 505 -27.67 -14.95 7.86
N ASP A 506 -26.88 -16.03 7.94
CA ASP A 506 -27.38 -17.41 7.75
C ASP A 506 -28.51 -17.78 8.73
N SER A 507 -28.60 -17.08 9.88
CA SER A 507 -29.67 -17.28 10.86
C SER A 507 -30.98 -16.59 10.49
N LEU A 508 -31.00 -15.70 9.49
CA LEU A 508 -32.17 -14.93 9.09
C LEU A 508 -32.86 -15.57 7.86
N ASP A 509 -34.18 -15.46 7.80
CA ASP A 509 -34.93 -15.82 6.60
C ASP A 509 -34.60 -14.87 5.41
N GLU A 510 -35.01 -15.23 4.20
CA GLU A 510 -34.68 -14.46 2.99
C GLU A 510 -35.20 -13.01 3.03
N ALA A 511 -36.38 -12.79 3.62
CA ALA A 511 -36.96 -11.45 3.74
C ALA A 511 -36.12 -10.57 4.69
N ASN A 512 -35.77 -11.08 5.87
CA ASN A 512 -34.95 -10.35 6.84
C ASN A 512 -33.49 -10.21 6.39
N ARG A 513 -32.95 -11.18 5.63
CA ARG A 513 -31.63 -11.03 4.98
C ARG A 513 -31.59 -9.84 4.04
N ASN A 514 -32.61 -9.68 3.21
CA ASN A 514 -32.71 -8.55 2.30
C ASN A 514 -32.86 -7.22 3.05
N LEU A 515 -33.65 -7.18 4.12
CA LEU A 515 -33.79 -5.98 4.96
C LEU A 515 -32.49 -5.61 5.70
N ALA A 516 -31.76 -6.61 6.22
CA ALA A 516 -30.46 -6.40 6.86
C ALA A 516 -29.40 -5.91 5.86
N ALA A 517 -29.39 -6.48 4.65
CA ALA A 517 -28.53 -6.03 3.56
C ALA A 517 -28.86 -4.59 3.12
N ASP A 518 -30.16 -4.24 3.04
CA ASP A 518 -30.61 -2.88 2.70
C ASP A 518 -30.15 -1.87 3.75
N TYR A 519 -30.29 -2.22 5.03
CA TYR A 519 -29.79 -1.40 6.13
C TYR A 519 -28.28 -1.14 6.02
N LEU A 520 -27.49 -2.17 5.70
CA LEU A 520 -26.03 -2.06 5.62
C LEU A 520 -25.50 -1.46 4.31
N SER A 521 -26.30 -1.40 3.25
CA SER A 521 -25.88 -0.98 1.90
C SER A 521 -25.14 0.37 1.86
N ASN A 522 -25.51 1.32 2.72
CA ASN A 522 -24.88 2.65 2.82
C ASN A 522 -24.01 2.84 4.08
N LYS A 523 -23.86 1.80 4.90
CA LYS A 523 -23.22 1.86 6.22
C LYS A 523 -22.00 0.96 6.37
N ALA A 524 -21.76 0.09 5.40
CA ALA A 524 -20.57 -0.73 5.33
C ALA A 524 -19.48 -0.03 4.49
N ASP A 525 -18.24 -0.07 5.00
CA ASP A 525 -17.06 0.43 4.31
C ASP A 525 -16.20 -0.73 3.79
N LEU A 526 -15.58 -0.59 2.63
CA LEU A 526 -14.52 -1.49 2.19
C LEU A 526 -13.18 -0.97 2.70
N VAL A 527 -12.42 -1.86 3.35
CA VAL A 527 -11.10 -1.55 3.92
C VAL A 527 -10.10 -2.54 3.35
N SER A 528 -9.03 -2.03 2.74
CA SER A 528 -7.89 -2.84 2.31
C SER A 528 -6.78 -2.75 3.37
N VAL A 529 -6.17 -3.89 3.67
CA VAL A 529 -5.15 -4.05 4.72
C VAL A 529 -3.96 -4.76 4.10
N ASP A 530 -2.77 -4.17 4.23
CA ASP A 530 -1.53 -4.71 3.65
C ASP A 530 -0.99 -5.89 4.51
N PRO A 531 -0.22 -6.84 3.94
CA PRO A 531 0.36 -7.96 4.67
C PRO A 531 1.15 -7.50 5.90
N GLY A 532 0.97 -8.19 7.04
CA GLY A 532 1.59 -7.86 8.32
C GLY A 532 0.93 -6.69 9.07
N GLN A 533 0.05 -5.91 8.43
CA GLN A 533 -0.62 -4.80 9.08
C GLN A 533 -1.63 -5.33 10.12
N THR A 534 -1.57 -4.76 11.33
CA THR A 534 -2.54 -5.07 12.39
C THR A 534 -3.86 -4.35 12.16
N ILE A 535 -4.97 -5.09 12.15
CA ILE A 535 -6.33 -4.57 12.01
C ILE A 535 -6.80 -3.95 13.33
N PHE A 536 -6.68 -4.70 14.44
CA PHE A 536 -6.83 -4.21 15.81
C PHE A 536 -6.02 -5.08 16.78
N LYS A 537 -5.64 -4.52 17.93
CA LYS A 537 -4.90 -5.23 18.98
C LYS A 537 -5.82 -5.70 20.11
N GLN A 538 -5.42 -6.76 20.80
CA GLN A 538 -6.02 -7.16 22.06
C GLN A 538 -5.99 -6.01 23.06
N GLY A 539 -7.12 -5.76 23.73
CA GLY A 539 -7.29 -4.67 24.69
C GLY A 539 -7.75 -3.35 24.08
N ASP A 540 -7.68 -3.17 22.76
CA ASP A 540 -8.25 -1.99 22.08
C ASP A 540 -9.75 -1.89 22.36
N LEU A 541 -10.32 -0.68 22.23
CA LEU A 541 -11.77 -0.51 22.25
C LEU A 541 -12.43 -1.23 21.06
N ALA A 542 -13.60 -1.81 21.31
CA ALA A 542 -14.36 -2.51 20.31
C ALA A 542 -15.25 -1.54 19.53
N ASP A 543 -14.69 -1.00 18.45
CA ASP A 543 -15.33 0.09 17.69
C ASP A 543 -16.04 -0.38 16.43
N ASP A 544 -15.57 -1.46 15.81
CA ASP A 544 -16.03 -1.93 14.49
C ASP A 544 -16.16 -3.46 14.44
N TYR A 545 -17.05 -3.95 13.58
CA TYR A 545 -17.14 -5.36 13.19
C TYR A 545 -16.61 -5.54 11.77
N TYR A 546 -15.90 -6.63 11.50
CA TYR A 546 -15.28 -6.87 10.21
C TYR A 546 -15.72 -8.21 9.64
N ILE A 547 -15.82 -8.27 8.33
CA ILE A 547 -16.00 -9.51 7.58
C ILE A 547 -14.87 -9.58 6.56
N ASN A 548 -14.13 -10.68 6.60
CA ASN A 548 -13.09 -10.93 5.63
C ASN A 548 -13.73 -11.21 4.27
N LYS A 549 -13.48 -10.35 3.28
CA LYS A 549 -13.93 -10.52 1.90
C LYS A 549 -12.89 -11.27 1.09
N LEU A 550 -11.60 -10.98 1.31
CA LEU A 550 -10.48 -11.55 0.59
C LEU A 550 -9.24 -11.56 1.47
N GLY A 551 -8.39 -12.58 1.30
CA GLY A 551 -7.16 -12.75 2.07
C GLY A 551 -7.36 -13.53 3.36
N PHE A 552 -6.34 -13.59 4.21
CA PHE A 552 -6.31 -14.31 5.48
C PHE A 552 -5.92 -13.37 6.63
N VAL A 553 -6.72 -13.42 7.69
CA VAL A 553 -6.46 -12.70 8.94
C VAL A 553 -5.94 -13.69 9.98
N LYS A 554 -4.74 -13.42 10.51
CA LYS A 554 -4.16 -14.12 11.66
C LYS A 554 -4.75 -13.55 12.95
N VAL A 555 -5.25 -14.41 13.83
CA VAL A 555 -5.80 -14.04 15.15
C VAL A 555 -4.84 -14.53 16.23
N THR A 556 -4.28 -13.61 17.00
CA THR A 556 -3.33 -13.90 18.08
C THR A 556 -3.83 -13.36 19.42
N GLN A 557 -3.38 -13.97 20.51
CA GLN A 557 -3.66 -13.52 21.87
C GLN A 557 -2.36 -13.49 22.66
N ALA A 558 -2.10 -12.36 23.30
CA ALA A 558 -0.94 -12.15 24.16
C ALA A 558 -1.20 -12.72 25.55
N TYR A 559 -0.21 -13.46 26.05
CA TYR A 559 -0.18 -14.09 27.36
C TYR A 559 1.14 -13.74 28.06
N GLY A 560 1.15 -12.66 28.83
CA GLY A 560 2.38 -12.18 29.48
C GLY A 560 3.39 -11.68 28.47
N ARG A 561 4.51 -12.42 28.28
CA ARG A 561 5.53 -12.11 27.27
C ARG A 561 5.39 -12.93 25.98
N ASP A 562 4.51 -13.93 25.97
CA ASP A 562 4.36 -14.85 24.84
C ASP A 562 3.11 -14.50 24.03
N GLU A 563 3.19 -14.64 22.70
CA GLU A 563 2.08 -14.44 21.79
C GLU A 563 1.66 -15.80 21.19
N ARG A 564 0.36 -16.11 21.24
CA ARG A 564 -0.19 -17.39 20.75
C ARG A 564 -1.17 -17.15 19.62
N VAL A 565 -1.05 -17.92 18.54
CA VAL A 565 -2.05 -17.93 17.46
C VAL A 565 -3.28 -18.73 17.90
N LEU A 566 -4.46 -18.14 17.79
CA LEU A 566 -5.74 -18.78 18.12
C LEU A 566 -6.42 -19.35 16.87
N ASN A 567 -6.36 -18.62 15.76
CA ASN A 567 -7.06 -18.99 14.52
C ASN A 567 -6.51 -18.22 13.31
N TYR A 568 -6.83 -18.72 12.11
CA TYR A 568 -6.70 -17.97 10.86
C TYR A 568 -8.08 -17.87 10.21
N LEU A 569 -8.45 -16.68 9.77
CA LEU A 569 -9.76 -16.38 9.21
C LEU A 569 -9.62 -16.09 7.72
N GLY A 570 -10.14 -16.98 6.87
CA GLY A 570 -10.24 -16.74 5.42
C GLY A 570 -11.50 -15.97 5.01
N PRO A 571 -11.74 -15.80 3.70
CA PRO A 571 -12.92 -15.12 3.17
C PRO A 571 -14.25 -15.67 3.71
N GLY A 572 -15.22 -14.79 3.91
CA GLY A 572 -16.54 -15.06 4.49
C GLY A 572 -16.59 -15.07 6.03
N ASN A 573 -15.44 -15.12 6.72
CA ASN A 573 -15.41 -15.14 8.18
C ASN A 573 -15.59 -13.73 8.77
N GLY A 574 -16.50 -13.61 9.73
CA GLY A 574 -16.69 -12.41 10.55
C GLY A 574 -15.82 -12.42 11.80
N PHE A 575 -15.37 -11.25 12.24
CA PHE A 575 -14.58 -11.11 13.46
C PHE A 575 -14.71 -9.73 14.12
N GLY A 576 -14.39 -9.68 15.43
CA GLY A 576 -14.44 -8.48 16.26
C GLY A 576 -15.75 -8.30 17.03
N GLU A 577 -16.71 -9.20 16.85
CA GLU A 577 -18.03 -9.21 17.49
C GLU A 577 -17.98 -9.36 19.00
N ILE A 578 -17.00 -10.10 19.56
CA ILE A 578 -16.96 -10.41 21.00
C ILE A 578 -16.91 -9.13 21.84
N GLY A 579 -16.01 -8.19 21.47
CA GLY A 579 -15.90 -6.90 22.16
C GLY A 579 -17.18 -6.06 22.04
N LEU A 580 -17.79 -6.02 20.86
CA LEU A 580 -19.04 -5.30 20.61
C LEU A 580 -20.22 -5.90 21.39
N LEU A 581 -20.36 -7.23 21.41
CA LEU A 581 -21.41 -7.95 22.13
C LEU A 581 -21.26 -7.84 23.65
N SER A 582 -20.03 -7.85 24.16
CA SER A 582 -19.77 -7.73 25.60
C SER A 582 -20.20 -6.36 26.18
N SER A 583 -20.32 -5.34 25.33
CA SER A 583 -20.84 -4.01 25.72
C SER A 583 -22.37 -3.89 25.65
N LEU A 584 -23.07 -4.88 25.08
CA LEU A 584 -24.53 -4.86 24.86
C LEU A 584 -25.32 -5.43 26.05
N GLY A 585 -25.40 -4.67 27.14
CA GLY A 585 -26.26 -4.98 28.30
C GLY A 585 -25.81 -6.17 29.15
N ASN A 586 -26.35 -6.29 30.36
CA ASN A 586 -25.86 -7.25 31.36
C ASN A 586 -26.09 -8.73 30.98
N THR A 587 -27.19 -9.05 30.29
CA THR A 587 -27.56 -10.43 29.93
C THR A 587 -26.60 -11.08 28.92
N LEU A 588 -26.04 -10.30 27.98
CA LEU A 588 -25.05 -10.80 27.02
C LEU A 588 -23.69 -11.01 27.68
N LYS A 589 -23.31 -10.12 28.60
CA LYS A 589 -22.11 -10.28 29.43
C LYS A 589 -22.16 -11.58 30.24
N GLU A 590 -23.32 -11.91 30.82
CA GLU A 590 -23.54 -13.18 31.53
C GLU A 590 -23.53 -14.40 30.58
N SER A 591 -24.04 -14.24 29.36
CA SER A 591 -24.13 -15.33 28.36
C SER A 591 -22.77 -15.73 27.78
N LEU A 592 -21.84 -14.78 27.64
CA LEU A 592 -20.52 -15.00 27.03
C LEU A 592 -19.53 -15.72 27.96
N GLY A 593 -19.68 -15.60 29.28
CA GLY A 593 -18.83 -16.28 30.28
C GLY A 593 -17.37 -15.81 30.32
N GLY A 594 -16.75 -15.84 31.51
CA GLY A 594 -15.33 -15.48 31.73
C GLY A 594 -15.05 -14.02 32.12
N GLU A 595 -13.80 -13.71 32.49
CA GLU A 595 -13.31 -12.35 32.83
C GLU A 595 -13.12 -11.47 31.58
N ILE A 596 -14.17 -11.26 30.79
CA ILE A 596 -14.11 -10.40 29.62
C ILE A 596 -14.41 -8.97 30.05
N ARG A 597 -13.44 -8.07 29.86
CA ARG A 597 -13.67 -6.63 30.04
C ARG A 597 -14.70 -6.16 28.99
N PRO A 598 -15.81 -5.52 29.39
CA PRO A 598 -16.82 -5.06 28.43
C PRO A 598 -16.24 -4.05 27.45
N GLY A 599 -16.58 -4.21 26.17
CA GLY A 599 -16.25 -3.22 25.13
C GLY A 599 -14.80 -3.21 24.67
N VAL A 600 -13.99 -4.23 24.98
CA VAL A 600 -12.61 -4.34 24.49
C VAL A 600 -12.39 -5.56 23.61
N ARG A 601 -11.37 -5.50 22.75
CA ARG A 601 -10.92 -6.61 21.91
C ARG A 601 -10.28 -7.70 22.77
N THR A 602 -10.68 -8.95 22.53
CA THR A 602 -10.17 -10.12 23.26
C THR A 602 -8.88 -10.70 22.65
N ALA A 603 -8.58 -10.37 21.40
CA ALA A 603 -7.45 -10.86 20.62
C ALA A 603 -6.94 -9.76 19.67
N THR A 604 -5.71 -9.92 19.19
CA THR A 604 -5.12 -9.15 18.09
C THR A 604 -5.45 -9.82 16.77
N CYS A 605 -5.86 -9.04 15.78
CA CYS A 605 -6.07 -9.51 14.41
C CYS A 605 -5.14 -8.77 13.46
N SER A 606 -4.34 -9.49 12.67
CA SER A 606 -3.42 -8.94 11.68
C SER A 606 -3.58 -9.61 10.33
N ALA A 607 -3.37 -8.86 9.24
CA ALA A 607 -3.40 -9.42 7.90
C ALA A 607 -2.17 -10.31 7.67
N LEU A 608 -2.38 -11.52 7.17
CA LEU A 608 -1.30 -12.42 6.76
C LEU A 608 -0.85 -12.10 5.33
N ASP A 609 -1.81 -11.76 4.47
CA ASP A 609 -1.65 -11.36 3.08
C ASP A 609 -2.38 -10.02 2.81
N HIS A 610 -2.58 -9.64 1.54
CA HIS A 610 -3.44 -8.49 1.23
C HIS A 610 -4.89 -8.85 1.54
N VAL A 611 -5.46 -8.20 2.55
CA VAL A 611 -6.81 -8.48 3.03
C VAL A 611 -7.76 -7.38 2.58
N GLU A 612 -8.91 -7.75 2.00
CA GLU A 612 -10.06 -6.85 1.87
C GLU A 612 -11.12 -7.20 2.92
N LEU A 613 -11.60 -6.18 3.62
CA LEU A 613 -12.58 -6.29 4.69
C LEU A 613 -13.82 -5.49 4.36
N ILE A 614 -14.98 -6.05 4.67
CA ILE A 614 -16.21 -5.28 4.86
C ILE A 614 -16.23 -4.85 6.33
N ARG A 615 -16.10 -3.55 6.58
CA ARG A 615 -16.17 -2.94 7.90
C ARG A 615 -17.56 -2.40 8.17
N ILE A 616 -18.16 -2.79 9.28
CA ILE A 616 -19.42 -2.26 9.80
C ILE A 616 -19.10 -1.51 11.09
N ARG A 617 -19.46 -0.23 11.17
CA ARG A 617 -19.23 0.58 12.38
C ARG A 617 -19.99 -0.01 13.56
N GLY A 618 -19.42 0.06 14.75
CA GLY A 618 -19.98 -0.55 15.95
C GLY A 618 -21.38 -0.05 16.29
N ASP A 619 -21.67 1.25 16.09
CA ASP A 619 -23.02 1.80 16.31
C ASP A 619 -24.03 1.24 15.31
N ASP A 620 -23.64 1.14 14.03
CA ASP A 620 -24.48 0.55 13.00
C ASP A 620 -24.69 -0.95 13.23
N PHE A 621 -23.67 -1.66 13.68
CA PHE A 621 -23.73 -3.06 14.08
C PHE A 621 -24.66 -3.27 15.28
N ARG A 622 -24.55 -2.43 16.33
CA ARG A 622 -25.43 -2.51 17.51
C ARG A 622 -26.89 -2.25 17.13
N ALA A 623 -27.15 -1.24 16.27
CA ALA A 623 -28.48 -0.95 15.77
C ALA A 623 -29.04 -2.11 14.92
N LEU A 624 -28.20 -2.75 14.09
CA LEU A 624 -28.56 -3.96 13.35
C LEU A 624 -28.99 -5.09 14.30
N LEU A 625 -28.25 -5.32 15.39
CA LEU A 625 -28.59 -6.35 16.39
C LEU A 625 -29.85 -6.02 17.21
N GLN A 626 -30.20 -4.74 17.37
CA GLN A 626 -31.46 -4.33 17.98
C GLN A 626 -32.64 -4.62 17.05
N GLN A 627 -32.45 -4.41 15.75
CA GLN A 627 -33.48 -4.65 14.73
C GLN A 627 -33.70 -6.14 14.44
N PHE A 628 -32.66 -6.97 14.54
CA PHE A 628 -32.71 -8.41 14.27
C PHE A 628 -32.26 -9.25 15.48
N PRO A 629 -33.16 -9.57 16.43
CA PRO A 629 -32.83 -10.30 17.66
C PRO A 629 -32.27 -11.72 17.44
N GLU A 630 -32.69 -12.40 16.36
CA GLU A 630 -32.22 -13.74 15.99
C GLU A 630 -30.72 -13.74 15.65
N LEU A 631 -30.27 -12.71 14.91
CA LEU A 631 -28.87 -12.47 14.58
C LEU A 631 -28.03 -12.29 15.85
N LYS A 632 -28.54 -11.49 16.79
CA LYS A 632 -27.92 -11.25 18.10
C LYS A 632 -27.73 -12.54 18.91
N GLN A 633 -28.74 -13.41 18.93
CA GLN A 633 -28.65 -14.69 19.64
C GLN A 633 -27.64 -15.64 18.99
N ASN A 634 -27.63 -15.73 17.66
CA ASN A 634 -26.68 -16.59 16.93
C ASN A 634 -25.22 -16.16 17.15
N LEU A 635 -24.95 -14.85 17.06
CA LEU A 635 -23.61 -14.31 17.28
C LEU A 635 -23.14 -14.49 18.72
N ALA A 636 -24.03 -14.32 19.71
CA ALA A 636 -23.69 -14.58 21.11
C ALA A 636 -23.35 -16.06 21.36
N ALA A 637 -24.08 -17.00 20.73
CA ALA A 637 -23.79 -18.43 20.83
C ALA A 637 -22.43 -18.78 20.20
N LYS A 638 -22.16 -18.30 18.98
CA LYS A 638 -20.86 -18.50 18.31
C LYS A 638 -19.70 -17.90 19.11
N ALA A 639 -19.86 -16.68 19.63
CA ALA A 639 -18.86 -16.04 20.47
C ALA A 639 -18.56 -16.86 21.73
N LYS A 640 -19.59 -17.42 22.38
CA LYS A 640 -19.42 -18.31 23.53
C LYS A 640 -18.66 -19.59 23.17
N GLU A 641 -18.99 -20.22 22.05
CA GLU A 641 -18.27 -21.41 21.56
C GLU A 641 -16.79 -21.12 21.30
N ILE A 642 -16.48 -19.97 20.67
CA ILE A 642 -15.10 -19.53 20.43
C ILE A 642 -14.35 -19.36 21.75
N LEU A 643 -14.94 -18.64 22.71
CA LEU A 643 -14.33 -18.41 24.03
C LEU A 643 -14.11 -19.71 24.81
N GLN A 644 -15.07 -20.64 24.78
CA GLN A 644 -14.95 -21.95 25.40
C GLN A 644 -13.85 -22.79 24.74
N ARG A 645 -13.83 -22.84 23.40
CA ARG A 645 -12.78 -23.54 22.63
C ARG A 645 -11.40 -22.97 22.94
N ASP A 646 -11.26 -21.66 22.97
CA ASP A 646 -10.00 -21.01 23.28
C ASP A 646 -9.60 -21.32 24.73
N GLN A 647 -10.54 -21.35 25.67
CA GLN A 647 -10.30 -21.74 27.07
C GLN A 647 -9.95 -23.22 27.25
N GLU A 648 -10.53 -24.13 26.47
CA GLU A 648 -10.16 -25.56 26.46
C GLU A 648 -8.80 -25.79 25.77
N ALA A 649 -8.48 -25.00 24.75
CA ALA A 649 -7.16 -24.97 24.15
C ALA A 649 -6.10 -24.36 25.10
N ARG A 650 -6.51 -23.58 26.12
CA ARG A 650 -5.64 -23.15 27.24
C ARG A 650 -5.31 -24.30 28.20
N SER A 651 -6.18 -25.29 28.37
CA SER A 651 -5.99 -26.37 29.35
C SER A 651 -5.25 -27.61 28.80
N ARG A 652 -5.19 -27.79 27.48
CA ARG A 652 -4.33 -28.78 26.82
C ARG A 652 -2.98 -28.17 26.45
N LEU A 653 -1.94 -28.49 27.22
CA LEU A 653 -0.54 -28.27 26.83
C LEU A 653 -0.09 -29.39 25.86
N GLN A 654 0.54 -28.98 24.75
CA GLN A 654 1.10 -29.73 23.60
C GLN A 654 0.16 -30.18 22.46
N ALA A 655 0.42 -29.67 21.25
CA ALA A 655 1.04 -30.44 20.16
C ALA A 655 1.48 -29.48 19.04
N VAL A 656 2.80 -29.25 18.95
CA VAL A 656 3.51 -28.36 18.02
C VAL A 656 4.10 -29.22 16.92
N GLU A 657 3.47 -29.28 15.73
CA GLU A 657 4.08 -29.74 14.46
C GLU A 657 3.38 -29.10 13.24
N ALA A 658 2.07 -28.79 13.31
CA ALA A 658 1.34 -28.13 12.22
C ALA A 658 1.54 -26.61 12.14
N ASP A 659 1.86 -25.96 13.28
CA ASP A 659 2.00 -24.50 13.37
C ASP A 659 3.19 -24.00 12.55
N GLU A 660 4.33 -24.69 12.57
CA GLU A 660 5.53 -24.29 11.84
C GLU A 660 5.37 -24.47 10.32
N PHE A 661 4.60 -25.48 9.88
CA PHE A 661 4.29 -25.68 8.46
C PHE A 661 3.38 -24.57 7.89
N LEU A 662 2.43 -24.09 8.70
CA LEU A 662 1.48 -23.04 8.34
C LEU A 662 2.06 -21.63 8.50
N ASP A 663 2.78 -21.34 9.59
CA ASP A 663 3.48 -20.07 9.80
C ASP A 663 4.55 -19.83 8.72
N GLN A 664 5.16 -20.89 8.20
CA GLN A 664 6.10 -20.81 7.09
C GLN A 664 5.42 -20.79 5.72
N GLY A 665 4.08 -20.75 5.64
CA GLY A 665 3.33 -20.65 4.39
C GLY A 665 3.57 -21.80 3.40
N LEU A 666 4.09 -22.93 3.85
CA LEU A 666 4.48 -24.05 2.98
C LEU A 666 3.28 -24.66 2.27
N TYR A 667 2.09 -24.62 2.88
CA TYR A 667 0.85 -25.08 2.27
C TYR A 667 0.50 -24.33 0.97
N LEU A 668 0.86 -23.05 0.85
CA LEU A 668 0.59 -22.23 -0.35
C LEU A 668 1.64 -22.42 -1.46
N ALA A 669 2.73 -23.14 -1.18
CA ALA A 669 3.79 -23.39 -2.13
C ALA A 669 3.34 -24.35 -3.24
N GLN A 670 3.46 -23.89 -4.50
CA GLN A 670 3.13 -24.72 -5.66
C GLN A 670 4.31 -25.58 -6.11
N SER A 671 5.56 -25.22 -5.75
CA SER A 671 6.76 -25.97 -6.17
C SER A 671 7.91 -25.81 -5.16
N LEU A 672 7.93 -26.66 -4.13
CA LEU A 672 9.03 -26.75 -3.15
C LEU A 672 10.16 -27.62 -3.69
N LEU A 673 11.41 -27.17 -3.55
CA LEU A 673 12.58 -28.04 -3.68
C LEU A 673 12.78 -28.80 -2.37
N VAL A 674 12.58 -30.10 -2.40
CA VAL A 674 12.70 -30.98 -1.24
C VAL A 674 13.83 -31.96 -1.45
N LEU A 675 14.68 -32.12 -0.43
CA LEU A 675 15.77 -33.08 -0.40
C LEU A 675 15.44 -34.18 0.62
N ASP A 676 15.39 -35.44 0.18
CA ASP A 676 15.33 -36.61 1.06
C ASP A 676 16.71 -36.83 1.68
N LEU A 677 16.82 -36.57 2.99
CA LEU A 677 18.09 -36.64 3.73
C LEU A 677 18.59 -38.08 3.93
N GLU A 678 17.74 -39.10 3.78
CA GLU A 678 18.19 -40.50 3.82
C GLU A 678 18.91 -40.90 2.52
N ARG A 679 18.56 -40.26 1.40
CA ARG A 679 19.17 -40.52 0.08
C ARG A 679 20.28 -39.53 -0.26
N CYS A 680 20.23 -38.33 0.31
CA CYS A 680 21.14 -37.25 -0.03
C CYS A 680 22.54 -37.47 0.57
N THR A 681 23.53 -37.69 -0.29
CA THR A 681 24.95 -37.80 0.09
C THR A 681 25.68 -36.45 0.18
N ARG A 682 24.98 -35.34 -0.07
CA ARG A 682 25.54 -33.97 -0.12
C ARG A 682 26.71 -33.82 -1.12
N CYS A 683 26.64 -34.46 -2.28
CA CYS A 683 27.65 -34.39 -3.35
C CYS A 683 27.72 -33.07 -4.15
N ASP A 684 26.87 -32.09 -3.82
CA ASP A 684 26.81 -30.74 -4.41
C ASP A 684 26.40 -30.62 -5.89
N GLU A 685 26.13 -31.74 -6.57
CA GLU A 685 25.76 -31.74 -7.99
C GLU A 685 24.51 -30.90 -8.30
N CYS A 686 23.52 -30.89 -7.41
CA CYS A 686 22.33 -30.04 -7.56
C CYS A 686 22.66 -28.53 -7.53
N THR A 687 23.66 -28.12 -6.74
CA THR A 687 24.07 -26.71 -6.60
C THR A 687 24.95 -26.30 -7.77
N LYS A 688 25.89 -27.16 -8.19
CA LYS A 688 26.74 -26.93 -9.37
C LYS A 688 25.91 -26.81 -10.63
N ALA A 689 25.02 -27.78 -10.89
CA ALA A 689 24.16 -27.75 -12.07
C ALA A 689 23.27 -26.50 -12.12
N CYS A 690 22.84 -25.99 -10.96
CA CYS A 690 22.11 -24.73 -10.89
C CYS A 690 22.99 -23.53 -11.27
N ALA A 691 24.19 -23.43 -10.70
CA ALA A 691 25.12 -22.35 -11.03
C ALA A 691 25.54 -22.38 -12.51
N ASP A 692 25.86 -23.56 -13.06
CA ASP A 692 26.26 -23.74 -14.46
C ASP A 692 25.14 -23.32 -15.43
N THR A 693 23.88 -23.51 -15.04
CA THR A 693 22.71 -23.09 -15.84
C THR A 693 22.47 -21.57 -15.77
N HIS A 694 22.97 -20.89 -14.74
CA HIS A 694 22.61 -19.51 -14.41
C HIS A 694 23.85 -18.63 -14.16
N ASP A 695 24.75 -18.58 -15.16
CA ASP A 695 25.90 -17.66 -15.20
C ASP A 695 26.82 -17.71 -13.98
N GLY A 696 26.97 -18.91 -13.40
CA GLY A 696 27.79 -19.14 -12.21
C GLY A 696 27.11 -18.78 -10.88
N VAL A 697 25.85 -18.32 -10.90
CA VAL A 697 25.08 -17.97 -9.71
C VAL A 697 24.10 -19.08 -9.37
N THR A 698 24.27 -19.70 -8.21
CA THR A 698 23.30 -20.68 -7.73
C THR A 698 22.04 -19.99 -7.18
N ARG A 699 20.87 -20.46 -7.61
CA ARG A 699 19.56 -19.95 -7.20
C ARG A 699 18.90 -20.82 -6.12
N LEU A 700 19.66 -21.70 -5.50
CA LEU A 700 19.23 -22.56 -4.41
C LEU A 700 20.30 -22.64 -3.32
N VAL A 701 19.85 -22.73 -2.08
CA VAL A 701 20.69 -23.01 -0.92
C VAL A 701 20.14 -24.28 -0.26
N ARG A 702 21.02 -25.27 -0.01
CA ARG A 702 20.64 -26.54 0.62
C ARG A 702 20.56 -26.43 2.14
N ASP A 703 19.89 -25.37 2.58
CA ASP A 703 19.55 -25.10 3.96
C ASP A 703 18.09 -24.65 4.01
N GLY A 704 17.45 -24.85 5.15
CA GLY A 704 16.03 -24.58 5.32
C GLY A 704 15.35 -25.52 6.31
N LEU A 705 14.03 -25.55 6.23
CA LEU A 705 13.18 -26.23 7.20
C LEU A 705 13.24 -27.75 7.04
N ARG A 706 13.24 -28.47 8.16
CA ARG A 706 13.27 -29.94 8.18
C ARG A 706 11.94 -30.47 8.70
N PHE A 707 11.37 -31.41 7.96
CA PHE A 707 10.15 -32.12 8.32
C PHE A 707 10.43 -33.61 8.18
N ASP A 708 10.51 -34.31 9.30
CA ASP A 708 10.97 -35.70 9.34
C ASP A 708 12.31 -35.85 8.57
N LYS A 709 12.38 -36.71 7.55
CA LYS A 709 13.58 -36.90 6.72
C LYS A 709 13.74 -35.92 5.57
N PHE A 710 12.80 -35.00 5.39
CA PHE A 710 12.79 -34.08 4.27
C PHE A 710 13.35 -32.70 4.66
N LEU A 711 14.27 -32.18 3.84
CA LEU A 711 14.75 -30.80 3.93
C LEU A 711 14.11 -29.98 2.81
N VAL A 712 13.34 -28.95 3.18
CA VAL A 712 12.84 -27.95 2.24
C VAL A 712 13.97 -26.95 1.99
N ALA A 713 14.63 -27.07 0.85
CA ALA A 713 15.75 -26.21 0.47
C ALA A 713 15.25 -24.79 0.15
N SER A 714 16.03 -23.80 0.58
CA SER A 714 15.83 -22.39 0.26
C SER A 714 15.99 -22.18 -1.25
N SER A 715 14.86 -22.17 -1.94
CA SER A 715 14.70 -21.82 -3.35
C SER A 715 13.28 -21.31 -3.55
N CYS A 716 13.03 -20.60 -4.65
CA CYS A 716 11.69 -20.13 -4.97
C CYS A 716 10.66 -21.26 -4.83
N ARG A 717 9.58 -20.96 -4.09
CA ARG A 717 8.49 -21.88 -3.75
C ARG A 717 7.32 -21.82 -4.75
N SER A 718 7.41 -20.92 -5.73
CA SER A 718 6.31 -20.59 -6.66
C SER A 718 4.99 -20.36 -5.91
N CYS A 719 5.02 -19.45 -4.92
CA CYS A 719 3.87 -19.18 -4.06
C CYS A 719 2.63 -18.79 -4.88
N MET A 720 1.45 -19.20 -4.43
CA MET A 720 0.19 -18.69 -4.99
C MET A 720 0.12 -17.16 -4.93
N ASP A 721 0.47 -16.59 -3.77
CA ASP A 721 0.66 -15.16 -3.54
C ASP A 721 2.17 -14.82 -3.46
N PRO A 722 2.76 -14.22 -4.51
CA PRO A 722 4.18 -13.94 -4.55
C PRO A 722 4.49 -12.50 -4.11
N TYR A 723 4.61 -12.26 -2.79
CA TYR A 723 5.00 -10.97 -2.21
C TYR A 723 6.24 -10.34 -2.84
N CYS A 724 7.20 -11.16 -3.20
CA CYS A 724 8.44 -10.73 -3.85
C CYS A 724 8.20 -9.98 -5.18
N LEU A 725 7.04 -10.15 -5.82
CA LEU A 725 6.68 -9.43 -7.03
C LEU A 725 6.04 -8.06 -6.74
N VAL A 726 5.71 -7.76 -5.48
CA VAL A 726 5.08 -6.50 -5.06
C VAL A 726 6.12 -5.40 -4.96
N GLY A 727 5.75 -4.20 -5.43
CA GLY A 727 6.55 -2.98 -5.24
C GLY A 727 7.74 -2.78 -6.18
N CYS A 728 8.01 -3.68 -7.14
CA CYS A 728 9.12 -3.47 -8.09
C CYS A 728 8.93 -2.15 -8.88
N PRO A 729 9.81 -1.16 -8.71
CA PRO A 729 9.60 0.20 -9.21
C PRO A 729 9.67 0.30 -10.74
N VAL A 730 10.33 -0.67 -11.39
CA VAL A 730 10.55 -0.73 -12.83
C VAL A 730 9.85 -1.92 -13.50
N ASP A 731 9.08 -2.69 -12.72
CA ASP A 731 8.41 -3.93 -13.14
C ASP A 731 9.37 -5.01 -13.68
N ALA A 732 10.62 -5.04 -13.20
CA ALA A 732 11.63 -6.00 -13.65
C ALA A 732 11.44 -7.42 -13.09
N ILE A 733 10.38 -7.69 -12.33
CA ILE A 733 10.12 -9.02 -11.76
C ILE A 733 8.64 -9.38 -11.94
N HIS A 734 8.37 -10.47 -12.67
CA HIS A 734 7.01 -10.87 -13.02
C HIS A 734 6.86 -12.39 -13.25
N ARG A 735 5.66 -12.80 -13.66
CA ARG A 735 5.33 -14.14 -14.18
C ARG A 735 4.74 -13.95 -15.57
N GLY A 736 5.10 -14.79 -16.52
CA GLY A 736 4.55 -14.78 -17.87
C GLY A 736 3.41 -15.80 -18.07
N GLY A 737 2.31 -15.37 -18.71
CA GLY A 737 1.24 -16.26 -19.20
C GLY A 737 0.61 -17.15 -18.12
N ASP A 738 0.60 -18.48 -18.34
CA ASP A 738 0.06 -19.47 -17.41
C ASP A 738 1.12 -20.05 -16.44
N SER A 739 2.34 -19.48 -16.42
CA SER A 739 3.47 -20.06 -15.69
C SER A 739 3.54 -19.61 -14.22
N LEU A 740 3.94 -20.55 -13.36
CA LEU A 740 4.26 -20.32 -11.94
C LEU A 740 5.69 -19.80 -11.70
N GLU A 741 6.46 -19.62 -12.77
CA GLU A 741 7.87 -19.23 -12.76
C GLU A 741 8.03 -17.74 -12.60
N ILE A 742 8.99 -17.33 -11.77
CA ILE A 742 9.36 -15.92 -11.63
C ILE A 742 10.45 -15.60 -12.64
N GLU A 743 10.24 -14.53 -13.39
CA GLU A 743 11.19 -13.93 -14.31
C GLU A 743 11.74 -12.65 -13.69
N ILE A 744 13.06 -12.46 -13.77
CA ILE A 744 13.72 -11.20 -13.42
C ILE A 744 14.47 -10.70 -14.65
N GLU A 745 14.06 -9.53 -15.12
CA GLU A 745 14.56 -8.92 -16.35
C GLU A 745 15.94 -8.28 -16.18
N ASP A 746 16.66 -8.13 -17.30
CA ASP A 746 18.01 -7.55 -17.33
C ASP A 746 18.04 -6.07 -16.90
N TYR A 747 16.92 -5.36 -17.04
CA TYR A 747 16.79 -3.98 -16.59
C TYR A 747 16.50 -3.85 -15.08
N CYS A 748 16.63 -4.92 -14.30
CA CYS A 748 16.56 -4.88 -12.84
C CYS A 748 17.54 -3.83 -12.27
N ILE A 749 17.00 -2.82 -11.58
CA ILE A 749 17.82 -1.72 -11.02
C ILE A 749 18.52 -2.06 -9.70
N GLY A 750 18.33 -3.27 -9.17
CA GLY A 750 19.03 -3.71 -7.96
C GLY A 750 18.52 -3.15 -6.64
N CYS A 751 17.31 -2.57 -6.60
CA CYS A 751 16.78 -1.90 -5.40
C CYS A 751 16.57 -2.81 -4.17
N GLY A 752 16.65 -4.13 -4.30
CA GLY A 752 16.55 -5.07 -3.17
C GLY A 752 15.14 -5.32 -2.63
N LEU A 753 14.14 -4.49 -2.98
CA LEU A 753 12.78 -4.59 -2.42
C LEU A 753 12.13 -5.97 -2.61
N CYS A 754 12.36 -6.64 -3.73
CA CYS A 754 11.85 -8.00 -3.95
C CYS A 754 12.52 -9.05 -3.04
N ALA A 755 13.77 -8.84 -2.64
CA ALA A 755 14.49 -9.66 -1.68
C ALA A 755 13.96 -9.46 -0.26
N GLU A 756 13.73 -8.21 0.14
CA GLU A 756 13.10 -7.86 1.41
C GLU A 756 11.66 -8.38 1.50
N ASN A 757 10.90 -8.26 0.42
CA ASN A 757 9.51 -8.71 0.35
C ASN A 757 9.38 -10.24 0.27
N CYS A 758 10.46 -10.99 0.05
CA CYS A 758 10.37 -12.44 0.06
C CYS A 758 10.37 -12.93 1.52
N PRO A 759 9.22 -13.37 2.09
CA PRO A 759 9.18 -13.77 3.51
C PRO A 759 10.03 -15.01 3.80
N TYR A 760 10.47 -15.69 2.74
CA TYR A 760 11.22 -16.94 2.79
C TYR A 760 12.70 -16.76 2.44
N GLY A 761 13.15 -15.53 2.15
CA GLY A 761 14.55 -15.25 1.80
C GLY A 761 15.03 -15.92 0.51
N ASN A 762 14.12 -16.24 -0.42
CA ASN A 762 14.45 -17.00 -1.64
C ASN A 762 14.87 -16.12 -2.83
N ILE A 763 15.02 -14.81 -2.62
CA ILE A 763 15.57 -13.88 -3.63
C ILE A 763 16.88 -13.35 -3.10
N ASN A 764 17.93 -13.48 -3.91
CA ASN A 764 19.28 -13.06 -3.57
C ASN A 764 19.76 -11.95 -4.48
N MET A 765 20.45 -10.97 -3.93
CA MET A 765 21.08 -9.88 -4.68
C MET A 765 22.50 -10.28 -5.05
N HIS A 766 22.83 -10.29 -6.34
CA HIS A 766 24.17 -10.54 -6.84
C HIS A 766 24.66 -9.39 -7.70
N GLY A 767 25.97 -9.16 -7.66
CA GLY A 767 26.62 -8.19 -8.53
C GLY A 767 26.84 -8.76 -9.92
N PHE A 768 26.37 -8.04 -10.93
CA PHE A 768 26.62 -8.33 -12.34
C PHE A 768 27.29 -7.13 -13.00
N ASP A 769 28.03 -7.35 -14.08
CA ASP A 769 28.53 -6.26 -14.91
C ASP A 769 27.34 -5.44 -15.44
N LYS A 770 27.35 -4.14 -15.18
CA LYS A 770 26.37 -3.21 -15.75
C LYS A 770 26.51 -3.23 -17.26
N GLN A 771 25.45 -3.57 -17.99
CA GLN A 771 25.45 -3.55 -19.45
C GLN A 771 24.60 -2.39 -19.98
N GLU A 772 25.10 -1.71 -21.02
CA GLU A 772 24.37 -0.66 -21.73
C GLU A 772 24.40 -0.92 -23.24
N VAL A 773 23.31 -0.54 -23.91
CA VAL A 773 23.20 -0.62 -25.36
C VAL A 773 24.00 0.52 -25.97
N ASP A 774 25.05 0.19 -26.73
CA ASP A 774 25.85 1.19 -27.43
C ASP A 774 25.05 1.87 -28.55
N ALA A 775 25.59 2.95 -29.13
CA ALA A 775 24.95 3.68 -30.22
C ALA A 775 24.67 2.83 -31.49
N LYS A 776 25.14 1.57 -31.53
CA LYS A 776 24.92 0.60 -32.61
C LYS A 776 23.94 -0.51 -32.19
N GLY A 777 23.29 -0.40 -31.05
CA GLY A 777 22.32 -1.38 -30.58
C GLY A 777 22.93 -2.60 -29.88
N LYS A 778 24.23 -2.61 -29.55
CA LYS A 778 24.88 -3.77 -28.93
C LYS A 778 25.09 -3.58 -27.43
N LEU A 779 24.71 -4.58 -26.63
CA LEU A 779 24.99 -4.63 -25.19
C LEU A 779 26.51 -4.67 -24.93
N ARG A 780 27.01 -3.75 -24.10
CA ARG A 780 28.40 -3.69 -23.64
C ARG A 780 28.49 -3.41 -22.15
N SER A 781 29.42 -4.06 -21.47
CA SER A 781 29.75 -3.74 -20.08
C SER A 781 30.25 -2.31 -19.94
N VAL A 782 29.74 -1.61 -18.93
CA VAL A 782 30.14 -0.26 -18.54
C VAL A 782 31.35 -0.35 -17.63
N TYR A 783 32.36 0.48 -17.88
CA TYR A 783 33.58 0.55 -17.09
C TYR A 783 33.70 1.92 -16.43
N GLN A 784 34.16 1.93 -15.20
CA GLN A 784 34.57 3.12 -14.46
C GLN A 784 36.09 3.14 -14.31
N GLU A 785 36.64 4.35 -14.27
CA GLU A 785 38.06 4.57 -14.04
C GLU A 785 38.28 4.95 -12.58
N VAL A 786 38.94 4.07 -11.83
CA VAL A 786 39.25 4.25 -10.40
C VAL A 786 40.76 4.06 -10.25
N ASP A 787 41.46 5.08 -9.78
CA ASP A 787 42.92 5.08 -9.60
C ASP A 787 43.70 4.64 -10.86
N GLY A 788 43.25 5.07 -12.04
CA GLY A 788 43.87 4.73 -13.33
C GLY A 788 43.64 3.29 -13.79
N LYS A 789 42.77 2.52 -13.11
CA LYS A 789 42.35 1.18 -13.52
C LYS A 789 40.91 1.20 -14.05
N LYS A 790 40.69 0.54 -15.19
CA LYS A 790 39.34 0.30 -15.73
C LYS A 790 38.73 -0.90 -15.03
N LEU A 791 37.71 -0.66 -14.21
CA LEU A 791 36.95 -1.68 -13.52
C LEU A 791 35.52 -1.72 -14.09
N PRO A 792 34.90 -2.91 -14.27
CA PRO A 792 33.50 -2.98 -14.63
C PRO A 792 32.65 -2.34 -13.53
N VAL A 793 31.67 -1.53 -13.93
CA VAL A 793 30.66 -1.02 -13.01
C VAL A 793 29.78 -2.21 -12.64
N VAL A 794 29.73 -2.56 -11.35
CA VAL A 794 28.90 -3.66 -10.86
C VAL A 794 27.52 -3.12 -10.49
N GLN A 795 26.48 -3.69 -11.09
CA GLN A 795 25.10 -3.43 -10.75
C GLN A 795 24.55 -4.62 -9.98
N GLN A 796 23.92 -4.35 -8.82
CA GLN A 796 23.20 -5.39 -8.10
C GLN A 796 21.95 -5.78 -8.89
N ARG A 797 21.68 -7.07 -9.03
CA ARG A 797 20.44 -7.59 -9.59
C ARG A 797 19.88 -8.68 -8.70
N ALA A 798 18.56 -8.71 -8.61
CA ALA A 798 17.87 -9.78 -7.93
C ALA A 798 17.97 -11.07 -8.75
N THR A 799 18.10 -12.20 -8.07
CA THR A 799 18.07 -13.53 -8.66
C THR A 799 17.17 -14.44 -7.84
N THR A 800 16.46 -15.34 -8.51
CA THR A 800 15.59 -16.31 -7.87
C THR A 800 15.46 -17.54 -8.77
N CYS A 801 15.10 -18.68 -8.18
CA CYS A 801 14.86 -19.87 -8.98
C CYS A 801 13.65 -19.66 -9.91
N ASP A 802 13.89 -19.82 -11.21
CA ASP A 802 12.92 -19.71 -12.32
C ASP A 802 12.53 -21.09 -12.86
N LEU A 803 12.76 -22.14 -12.06
CA LEU A 803 12.59 -23.55 -12.43
C LEU A 803 13.37 -23.99 -13.67
N CYS A 804 14.45 -23.27 -14.03
CA CYS A 804 15.26 -23.52 -15.22
C CYS A 804 14.44 -23.46 -16.51
N ARG A 805 13.47 -22.54 -16.62
CA ARG A 805 12.62 -22.33 -17.81
C ARG A 805 13.40 -22.26 -19.14
N SER A 806 14.62 -21.74 -19.12
CA SER A 806 15.48 -21.65 -20.32
C SER A 806 15.98 -23.02 -20.82
N VAL A 807 15.71 -24.10 -20.10
CA VAL A 807 16.15 -25.46 -20.40
C VAL A 807 14.93 -26.38 -20.45
N ASP A 808 14.79 -27.14 -21.53
CA ASP A 808 13.70 -28.11 -21.66
C ASP A 808 13.85 -29.27 -20.67
N GLY A 809 12.80 -29.54 -19.87
CA GLY A 809 12.71 -30.74 -19.02
C GLY A 809 12.61 -30.45 -17.52
N LYS A 810 13.22 -31.32 -16.70
CA LYS A 810 13.22 -31.15 -15.24
C LYS A 810 14.25 -30.07 -14.86
N PRO A 811 14.00 -29.27 -13.79
CA PRO A 811 14.98 -28.32 -13.29
C PRO A 811 16.36 -28.97 -13.08
N SER A 812 17.43 -28.27 -13.47
CA SER A 812 18.80 -28.81 -13.47
C SER A 812 19.20 -29.39 -12.11
N CYS A 813 18.74 -28.80 -11.01
CA CYS A 813 19.02 -29.27 -9.65
C CYS A 813 18.39 -30.63 -9.30
N VAL A 814 17.25 -30.97 -9.92
CA VAL A 814 16.58 -32.27 -9.79
C VAL A 814 17.21 -33.27 -10.75
N TYR A 815 17.42 -32.86 -12.01
CA TYR A 815 18.00 -33.71 -13.04
C TYR A 815 19.42 -34.19 -12.68
N ALA A 816 20.25 -33.30 -12.14
CA ALA A 816 21.64 -33.61 -11.80
C ALA A 816 21.81 -34.43 -10.52
N CYS A 817 20.75 -34.76 -9.78
CA CYS A 817 20.86 -35.51 -8.52
C CYS A 817 21.11 -37.01 -8.81
N PRO A 818 22.32 -37.55 -8.54
CA PRO A 818 22.63 -38.94 -8.91
C PRO A 818 22.04 -39.97 -7.95
N HIS A 819 21.44 -39.53 -6.85
CA HIS A 819 20.88 -40.38 -5.79
C HIS A 819 19.35 -40.33 -5.74
N GLU A 820 18.71 -39.66 -6.70
CA GLU A 820 17.26 -39.42 -6.69
C GLU A 820 16.77 -38.91 -5.33
N ALA A 821 17.51 -37.94 -4.76
CA ALA A 821 17.24 -37.36 -3.45
C ALA A 821 16.54 -36.00 -3.56
N ALA A 822 16.59 -35.33 -4.71
CA ALA A 822 16.02 -34.01 -4.92
C ALA A 822 14.72 -34.08 -5.74
N PHE A 823 13.67 -33.41 -5.28
CA PHE A 823 12.35 -33.43 -5.92
C PHE A 823 11.70 -32.04 -5.89
N ARG A 824 10.80 -31.79 -6.85
CA ARG A 824 9.83 -30.69 -6.79
C ARG A 824 8.45 -31.24 -6.43
N MET A 825 7.81 -30.67 -5.42
CA MET A 825 6.46 -31.06 -4.98
C MET A 825 5.69 -29.87 -4.40
N THR A 826 4.37 -29.97 -4.36
CA THR A 826 3.51 -28.97 -3.72
C THR A 826 3.60 -29.08 -2.18
N GLY A 827 3.25 -28.00 -1.49
CA GLY A 827 3.13 -28.01 -0.02
C GLY A 827 2.20 -29.12 0.49
N LYS A 828 1.04 -29.29 -0.15
CA LYS A 828 0.09 -30.35 0.20
C LYS A 828 0.72 -31.75 0.10
N GLN A 829 1.47 -32.02 -0.96
CA GLN A 829 2.13 -33.32 -1.13
C GLN A 829 3.16 -33.60 -0.03
N LEU A 830 3.95 -32.58 0.35
CA LEU A 830 4.89 -32.71 1.47
C LEU A 830 4.16 -32.96 2.79
N MET A 831 3.09 -32.21 3.06
CA MET A 831 2.26 -32.38 4.26
C MET A 831 1.68 -33.80 4.34
N ASP A 832 1.15 -34.30 3.22
CA ASP A 832 0.59 -35.66 3.11
C ASP A 832 1.66 -36.76 3.32
N MET A 833 2.94 -36.46 3.08
CA MET A 833 4.06 -37.38 3.30
C MET A 833 4.56 -37.37 4.75
N VAL A 834 4.62 -36.20 5.37
CA VAL A 834 5.13 -36.01 6.75
C VAL A 834 4.08 -36.40 7.79
N SER A 835 2.79 -36.28 7.47
CA SER A 835 1.69 -36.60 8.39
C SER A 835 1.35 -38.10 8.49
N ARG A 836 2.20 -39.00 7.95
CA ARG A 836 1.91 -40.44 7.81
C ARG A 836 2.70 -41.32 8.76
#